data_AF-A0A8T7JX83-F1
#
_entry.id   AF-A0A8T7JX83-F1
#
_cell.length_a   1.000
_cell.length_b   1.000
_cell.length_c   1.000
_cell.angle_alpha   90.00
_cell.angle_beta   90.00
_cell.angle_gamma   90.00
#
_symmetry.space_group_name_H-M   'P 1'
#
loop_
_entity.id
_entity.type
_entity.pdbx_description
1 polymer ?
#
loop_
_entity_poly.entity_id
_entity_poly.type
_entity_poly.pdbx_seq_one_letter_code
_entity_poly.pdbx_strand_id
1 'polypeptide(L)'
;MLKNKNFYFSMTLWLFLALVPWMRWFEDAGLFFRVGLGVVVFIAPGFFSFIVLSESKEIIFVSVLGGFVISVFTTGLLGVTARFLQLNFDYIQWMFALWGAAIIYVFFFRNIRPVLNFEMPVWWETALLAVSAGSVIYFSSIASPPLIQDDAFTYNALLYYFQHAPALTFEFPSALDRLEIPRFWIAYWPLVEAMISDYSGVDGLFVTGSFLPPILAGFSFMSVFTLARTLGLSRLLAGAAVLAQGFGLLRLSRQNQPGNQFFQRMTEDKVVAAFILSLFLLILIVQYFENPTRPKLLLLWLAAWAMAFTHPVQFGMTCMIAGVYGLPLLFNKEMRLQYFFAIGVLASVVVAPYLFRFGGGEYSQSLSFSLTDVAANDEFARFGIRRVDVIEGTQFYGISRYLTVGLPYEISLLAVAVSLFFFWRNSAARYVLSFFLVLGVSMFPYTGWIVGMFTTPFQLWRLTWLTPFGIAMAFLLWFGFEIVQTIKLPKPLQHWAYVLYHSAVYVGLVGLVIYVSAWALENVEKSNTDVGSFYANYVRVAEQMNEVDVDGMPVILGGPDETTNSVLPSLTIKFQPLVFRVGTETEKTREWRFLVADETPADARFEALRENRVEFLFLKGKPDWIVVLMETYPEHVRFLFRDERFSLYQIEY
;
A
#
# COMPACT_ATOMS: atom_id res chain seq x y z
N MET A 1 -20.11 41.19 -2.95
CA MET A 1 -20.05 40.83 -1.52
C MET A 1 -20.36 39.36 -1.22
N LEU A 2 -21.43 38.74 -1.75
CA LEU A 2 -21.77 37.33 -1.42
C LEU A 2 -20.69 36.29 -1.83
N LYS A 3 -19.93 36.53 -2.92
CA LYS A 3 -18.83 35.64 -3.35
C LYS A 3 -17.69 35.52 -2.32
N ASN A 4 -17.42 36.56 -1.53
CA ASN A 4 -16.35 36.52 -0.52
C ASN A 4 -16.76 35.73 0.72
N LYS A 5 -18.06 35.61 1.03
CA LYS A 5 -18.51 34.91 2.25
C LYS A 5 -18.23 33.41 2.20
N ASN A 6 -18.51 32.76 1.06
CA ASN A 6 -18.22 31.34 0.89
C ASN A 6 -16.72 31.05 0.95
N PHE A 7 -15.90 31.97 0.45
CA PHE A 7 -14.44 31.83 0.51
C PHE A 7 -13.92 31.82 1.97
N TYR A 8 -14.20 32.86 2.75
CA TYR A 8 -13.71 32.92 4.13
C TYR A 8 -14.23 31.74 4.94
N PHE A 9 -15.49 31.35 4.73
CA PHE A 9 -16.06 30.18 5.38
C PHE A 9 -15.30 28.89 5.03
N SER A 10 -15.02 28.61 3.76
CA SER A 10 -14.32 27.38 3.37
C SER A 10 -12.85 27.35 3.83
N MET A 11 -12.16 28.48 3.83
CA MET A 11 -10.78 28.56 4.35
C MET A 11 -10.75 28.37 5.86
N THR A 12 -11.65 29.04 6.59
CA THR A 12 -11.80 28.84 8.04
C THR A 12 -12.22 27.40 8.36
N LEU A 13 -13.11 26.81 7.57
CA LEU A 13 -13.52 25.41 7.73
C LEU A 13 -12.35 24.46 7.48
N TRP A 14 -11.52 24.69 6.46
CA TRP A 14 -10.34 23.87 6.20
C TRP A 14 -9.34 23.93 7.36
N LEU A 15 -9.00 25.14 7.81
CA LEU A 15 -8.09 25.32 8.95
C LEU A 15 -8.68 24.73 10.23
N PHE A 16 -10.00 24.88 10.43
CA PHE A 16 -10.69 24.24 11.53
C PHE A 16 -10.57 22.72 11.44
N LEU A 17 -10.88 22.10 10.29
CA LEU A 17 -10.77 20.66 10.07
C LEU A 17 -9.35 20.12 10.25
N ALA A 18 -8.33 20.88 9.84
CA ALA A 18 -6.92 20.52 10.08
C ALA A 18 -6.55 20.54 11.58
N LEU A 19 -7.31 21.28 12.39
CA LEU A 19 -7.13 21.39 13.85
C LEU A 19 -8.11 20.53 14.66
N VAL A 20 -9.17 20.00 14.05
CA VAL A 20 -10.16 19.12 14.70
C VAL A 20 -9.53 17.95 15.48
N PRO A 21 -8.49 17.27 14.95
CA PRO A 21 -7.91 16.10 15.63
C PRO A 21 -7.36 16.40 17.04
N TRP A 22 -7.08 17.68 17.32
CA TRP A 22 -6.51 18.17 18.57
C TRP A 22 -7.56 18.66 19.58
N MET A 23 -8.85 18.51 19.26
CA MET A 23 -9.92 18.92 20.15
C MET A 23 -10.36 17.76 21.04
N ARG A 24 -10.42 17.98 22.36
CA ARG A 24 -10.80 16.94 23.35
C ARG A 24 -12.11 16.20 23.04
N TRP A 25 -13.13 16.90 22.53
CA TRP A 25 -14.42 16.27 22.19
C TRP A 25 -14.32 15.27 21.02
N PHE A 26 -13.26 15.35 20.22
CA PHE A 26 -13.00 14.43 19.12
C PHE A 26 -12.35 13.13 19.61
N GLU A 27 -11.73 13.12 20.79
CA GLU A 27 -11.15 11.91 21.40
C GLU A 27 -12.22 10.84 21.65
N ASP A 28 -13.42 11.28 22.07
CA ASP A 28 -14.59 10.43 22.34
C ASP A 28 -15.28 9.90 21.07
N ALA A 29 -14.90 10.38 19.88
CA ALA A 29 -15.48 9.89 18.63
C ALA A 29 -14.97 8.47 18.33
N GLY A 30 -15.83 7.64 17.71
CA GLY A 30 -15.45 6.27 17.36
C GLY A 30 -14.21 6.21 16.45
N LEU A 31 -13.26 5.31 16.74
CA LEU A 31 -11.97 5.21 16.05
C LEU A 31 -12.09 5.15 14.52
N PHE A 32 -13.05 4.37 13.99
CA PHE A 32 -13.29 4.29 12.55
C PHE A 32 -13.67 5.66 11.94
N PHE A 33 -14.51 6.44 12.62
CA PHE A 33 -14.89 7.78 12.16
C PHE A 33 -13.69 8.72 12.19
N ARG A 34 -12.87 8.65 13.24
CA ARG A 34 -11.66 9.47 13.40
C ARG A 34 -10.66 9.21 12.29
N VAL A 35 -10.35 7.94 12.01
CA VAL A 35 -9.46 7.56 10.90
C VAL A 35 -10.06 7.94 9.55
N GLY A 36 -11.35 7.72 9.35
CA GLY A 36 -12.05 8.16 8.13
C GLY A 36 -11.94 9.66 7.89
N LEU A 37 -12.10 10.48 8.95
CA LEU A 37 -11.90 11.93 8.86
C LEU A 37 -10.45 12.28 8.57
N GLY A 38 -9.48 11.64 9.23
CA GLY A 38 -8.06 11.84 8.98
C GLY A 38 -7.68 11.59 7.52
N VAL A 39 -8.21 10.52 6.91
CA VAL A 39 -8.05 10.25 5.48
C VAL A 39 -8.69 11.33 4.60
N VAL A 40 -9.89 11.82 4.95
CA VAL A 40 -10.55 12.90 4.21
C VAL A 40 -9.75 14.19 4.27
N VAL A 41 -9.26 14.57 5.45
CA VAL A 41 -8.41 15.75 5.65
C VAL A 41 -7.12 15.61 4.85
N PHE A 42 -6.47 14.45 4.90
CA PHE A 42 -5.27 14.15 4.11
C PHE A 42 -5.52 14.32 2.59
N ILE A 43 -6.63 13.79 2.07
CA ILE A 43 -6.92 13.80 0.62
C ILE A 43 -7.36 15.17 0.11
N ALA A 44 -8.01 15.99 0.93
CA ALA A 44 -8.70 17.19 0.48
C ALA A 44 -7.82 18.18 -0.30
N PRO A 45 -6.60 18.56 0.16
CA PRO A 45 -5.72 19.45 -0.61
C PRO A 45 -5.36 18.89 -2.00
N GLY A 46 -5.08 17.60 -2.08
CA GLY A 46 -4.83 16.93 -3.35
C GLY A 46 -6.08 16.90 -4.23
N PHE A 47 -7.26 16.65 -3.66
CA PHE A 47 -8.53 16.59 -4.39
C PHE A 47 -8.82 17.92 -5.10
N PHE A 48 -8.68 19.04 -4.38
CA PHE A 48 -8.83 20.36 -4.97
C PHE A 48 -7.74 20.66 -6.00
N SER A 49 -6.49 20.23 -5.75
CA SER A 49 -5.40 20.35 -6.73
C SER A 49 -5.71 19.59 -8.01
N PHE A 50 -6.21 18.36 -7.90
CA PHE A 50 -6.57 17.53 -9.04
C PHE A 50 -7.68 18.17 -9.88
N ILE A 51 -8.72 18.73 -9.24
CA ILE A 51 -9.80 19.41 -9.97
C ILE A 51 -9.30 20.68 -10.64
N VAL A 52 -8.47 21.48 -9.95
CA VAL A 52 -7.88 22.71 -10.51
C VAL A 52 -6.99 22.39 -11.72
N LEU A 53 -6.23 21.30 -11.66
CA LEU A 53 -5.28 20.91 -12.71
C LEU A 53 -5.93 20.16 -13.86
N SER A 54 -6.84 19.22 -13.59
CA SER A 54 -7.45 18.43 -14.67
C SER A 54 -8.35 19.26 -15.57
N GLU A 55 -8.87 20.39 -15.06
CA GLU A 55 -9.90 21.23 -15.71
C GLU A 55 -11.14 20.43 -16.17
N SER A 56 -11.22 19.18 -15.73
CA SER A 56 -12.13 18.19 -16.26
C SER A 56 -13.36 18.14 -15.38
N LYS A 57 -14.51 17.92 -16.01
CA LYS A 57 -15.76 17.62 -15.32
C LYS A 57 -15.82 16.13 -14.94
N GLU A 58 -14.68 15.56 -14.55
CA GLU A 58 -14.55 14.13 -14.32
C GLU A 58 -15.36 13.68 -13.10
N ILE A 59 -15.61 12.37 -13.09
CA ILE A 59 -16.38 11.67 -12.06
C ILE A 59 -15.68 11.86 -10.71
N ILE A 60 -16.46 12.08 -9.65
CA ILE A 60 -15.98 12.29 -8.28
C ILE A 60 -14.95 11.25 -7.82
N PHE A 61 -15.08 9.99 -8.25
CA PHE A 61 -14.15 8.92 -7.92
C PHE A 61 -12.73 9.17 -8.47
N VAL A 62 -12.61 9.67 -9.71
CA VAL A 62 -11.30 10.00 -10.29
C VAL A 62 -10.68 11.15 -9.49
N SER A 63 -11.49 12.12 -9.07
CA SER A 63 -11.02 13.26 -8.28
C SER A 63 -10.55 12.84 -6.88
N VAL A 64 -11.24 11.91 -6.22
CA VAL A 64 -10.81 11.36 -4.92
C VAL A 64 -9.49 10.61 -5.06
N LEU A 65 -9.37 9.72 -6.05
CA LEU A 65 -8.13 8.96 -6.30
C LEU A 65 -6.97 9.88 -6.69
N GLY A 66 -7.22 10.86 -7.58
CA GLY A 66 -6.26 11.88 -7.93
C GLY A 66 -5.87 12.74 -6.75
N GLY A 67 -6.81 13.03 -5.85
CA GLY A 67 -6.52 13.73 -4.62
C GLY A 67 -5.63 12.95 -3.67
N PHE A 68 -5.88 11.65 -3.52
CA PHE A 68 -5.01 10.75 -2.77
C PHE A 68 -3.60 10.73 -3.37
N VAL A 69 -3.47 10.55 -4.68
CA VAL A 69 -2.18 10.50 -5.38
C VAL A 69 -1.39 11.81 -5.26
N ILE A 70 -2.02 12.97 -5.45
CA ILE A 70 -1.34 14.27 -5.31
C ILE A 70 -0.95 14.52 -3.85
N SER A 71 -1.74 14.06 -2.88
CA SER A 71 -1.41 14.18 -1.46
C SER A 71 -0.21 13.30 -1.09
N VAL A 72 -0.13 12.07 -1.63
CA VAL A 72 1.06 11.20 -1.52
C VAL A 72 2.29 11.86 -2.15
N PHE A 73 2.17 12.42 -3.36
CA PHE A 73 3.26 13.17 -4.00
C PHE A 73 3.75 14.32 -3.12
N THR A 74 2.84 15.15 -2.63
CA THR A 74 3.17 16.35 -1.85
C THR A 74 3.82 15.97 -0.53
N THR A 75 3.32 14.93 0.13
CA THR A 75 3.92 14.38 1.36
C THR A 75 5.33 13.86 1.11
N GLY A 76 5.56 13.12 0.02
CA GLY A 76 6.90 12.67 -0.36
C GLY A 76 7.85 13.83 -0.65
N LEU A 77 7.39 14.86 -1.38
CA LEU A 77 8.18 16.06 -1.66
C LEU A 77 8.56 16.83 -0.38
N LEU A 78 7.59 17.01 0.53
CA LEU A 78 7.82 17.65 1.82
C LEU A 78 8.74 16.80 2.70
N GLY A 79 8.60 15.47 2.69
CA GLY A 79 9.47 14.54 3.41
C GLY A 79 10.92 14.61 2.96
N VAL A 80 11.17 14.59 1.64
CA VAL A 80 12.51 14.80 1.07
C VAL A 80 13.07 16.16 1.50
N THR A 81 12.26 17.21 1.37
CA THR A 81 12.68 18.57 1.73
C THR A 81 13.02 18.68 3.22
N ALA A 82 12.18 18.11 4.08
CA ALA A 82 12.39 18.10 5.52
C ALA A 82 13.67 17.35 5.89
N ARG A 83 13.96 16.22 5.23
CA ARG A 83 15.23 15.50 5.46
C ARG A 83 16.46 16.29 5.06
N PHE A 84 16.44 16.94 3.90
CA PHE A 84 17.57 17.77 3.47
C PHE A 84 17.80 18.99 4.36
N LEU A 85 16.73 19.56 4.90
CA LEU A 85 16.77 20.75 5.75
C LEU A 85 16.75 20.44 7.25
N GLN A 86 16.76 19.16 7.63
CA GLN A 86 16.64 18.67 9.01
C GLN A 86 15.45 19.27 9.77
N LEU A 87 14.30 19.35 9.10
CA LEU A 87 13.04 19.86 9.66
C LEU A 87 12.25 18.74 10.33
N ASN A 88 11.39 19.10 11.27
CA ASN A 88 10.57 18.15 12.02
C ASN A 88 9.24 17.84 11.32
N PHE A 89 8.43 16.99 11.95
CA PHE A 89 7.09 16.63 11.47
C PHE A 89 6.14 17.84 11.37
N ASP A 90 6.17 18.73 12.36
CA ASP A 90 5.30 19.90 12.42
C ASP A 90 5.42 20.76 11.16
N TYR A 91 6.66 20.94 10.67
CA TYR A 91 6.88 21.66 9.42
C TYR A 91 6.09 21.05 8.26
N ILE A 92 6.09 19.73 8.13
CA ILE A 92 5.37 19.02 7.08
C ILE A 92 3.86 19.27 7.22
N GLN A 93 3.31 19.15 8.43
CA GLN A 93 1.90 19.40 8.70
C GLN A 93 1.50 20.83 8.34
N TRP A 94 2.28 21.83 8.77
CA TRP A 94 2.01 23.24 8.50
C TRP A 94 2.09 23.53 7.00
N MET A 95 3.10 23.04 6.30
CA MET A 95 3.22 23.23 4.85
C MET A 95 2.08 22.55 4.10
N PHE A 96 1.65 21.37 4.52
CA PHE A 96 0.53 20.66 3.94
C PHE A 96 -0.80 21.41 4.15
N ALA A 97 -1.04 21.93 5.37
CA ALA A 97 -2.19 22.74 5.69
C ALA A 97 -2.22 24.07 4.90
N LEU A 98 -1.07 24.74 4.76
CA LEU A 98 -0.91 25.96 3.96
C LEU A 98 -1.17 25.71 2.48
N TRP A 99 -0.64 24.61 1.92
CA TRP A 99 -0.94 24.18 0.57
C TRP A 99 -2.44 23.94 0.37
N GLY A 100 -3.09 23.23 1.31
CA GLY A 100 -4.53 23.04 1.33
C GLY A 100 -5.32 24.35 1.30
N ALA A 101 -4.95 25.32 2.15
CA ALA A 101 -5.59 26.63 2.18
C ALA A 101 -5.40 27.38 0.85
N ALA A 102 -4.18 27.36 0.30
CA ALA A 102 -3.85 28.03 -0.95
C ALA A 102 -4.61 27.45 -2.14
N ILE A 103 -4.71 26.12 -2.25
CA ILE A 103 -5.40 25.51 -3.39
C ILE A 103 -6.92 25.63 -3.28
N ILE A 104 -7.48 25.55 -2.07
CA ILE A 104 -8.90 25.82 -1.83
C ILE A 104 -9.22 27.27 -2.22
N TYR A 105 -8.35 28.22 -1.88
CA TYR A 105 -8.47 29.60 -2.35
C TYR A 105 -8.49 29.68 -3.88
N VAL A 106 -7.54 29.04 -4.56
CA VAL A 106 -7.48 29.03 -6.04
C VAL A 106 -8.74 28.41 -6.65
N PHE A 107 -9.24 27.31 -6.08
CA PHE A 107 -10.45 26.63 -6.53
C PHE A 107 -11.67 27.56 -6.50
N PHE A 108 -11.90 28.24 -5.37
CA PHE A 108 -13.00 29.19 -5.24
C PHE A 108 -12.80 30.47 -6.07
N PHE A 109 -11.56 30.97 -6.14
CA PHE A 109 -11.23 32.16 -6.94
C PHE A 109 -11.48 31.94 -8.42
N ARG A 110 -11.14 30.75 -8.94
CA ARG A 110 -11.44 30.33 -10.32
C ARG A 110 -12.91 29.97 -10.55
N ASN A 111 -13.74 29.96 -9.49
CA ASN A 111 -15.16 29.59 -9.54
C ASN A 111 -15.38 28.23 -10.23
N ILE A 112 -14.50 27.27 -9.95
CA ILE A 112 -14.61 25.92 -10.48
C ILE A 112 -15.77 25.24 -9.77
N ARG A 113 -16.70 24.69 -10.56
CA ARG A 113 -17.82 23.92 -10.03
C ARG A 113 -17.55 22.44 -10.29
N PRO A 114 -17.47 21.60 -9.24
CA PRO A 114 -17.36 20.17 -9.45
C PRO A 114 -18.66 19.73 -10.10
N VAL A 115 -18.55 18.99 -11.19
CA VAL A 115 -19.72 18.50 -11.91
C VAL A 115 -20.14 17.18 -11.29
N LEU A 116 -21.14 17.25 -10.43
CA LEU A 116 -21.83 16.09 -9.90
C LEU A 116 -22.83 15.58 -10.96
N ASN A 117 -22.31 15.02 -12.04
CA ASN A 117 -23.15 14.36 -13.04
C ASN A 117 -23.51 12.96 -12.54
N PHE A 118 -24.60 12.88 -11.78
CA PHE A 118 -25.26 11.61 -11.51
C PHE A 118 -26.25 11.34 -12.64
N GLU A 119 -25.80 10.69 -13.72
CA GLU A 119 -26.77 10.08 -14.63
C GLU A 119 -27.43 8.92 -13.87
N MET A 120 -28.74 9.01 -13.67
CA MET A 120 -29.52 7.98 -12.99
C MET A 120 -29.40 6.66 -13.78
N PRO A 121 -28.82 5.61 -13.18
CA PRO A 121 -28.77 4.31 -13.83
C PRO A 121 -30.19 3.76 -14.00
N VAL A 122 -30.39 2.92 -15.02
CA VAL A 122 -31.60 2.11 -15.10
C VAL A 122 -31.60 1.08 -13.96
N TRP A 123 -32.78 0.60 -13.54
CA TRP A 123 -32.92 -0.18 -12.28
C TRP A 123 -31.97 -1.37 -12.15
N TRP A 124 -31.64 -2.07 -13.26
CA TRP A 124 -30.72 -3.19 -13.26
C TRP A 124 -29.25 -2.76 -13.14
N GLU A 125 -28.88 -1.61 -13.69
CA GLU A 125 -27.56 -0.99 -13.44
C GLU A 125 -27.45 -0.58 -11.98
N THR A 126 -28.51 0.00 -11.41
CA THR A 126 -28.58 0.36 -9.98
C THR A 126 -28.39 -0.86 -9.09
N ALA A 127 -29.08 -1.97 -9.40
CA ALA A 127 -28.95 -3.22 -8.65
C ALA A 127 -27.51 -3.75 -8.70
N LEU A 128 -26.89 -3.77 -9.89
CA LEU A 128 -25.50 -4.23 -10.01
C LEU A 128 -24.52 -3.29 -9.32
N LEU A 129 -24.69 -1.98 -9.43
CA LEU A 129 -23.86 -1.01 -8.71
C LEU A 129 -24.01 -1.15 -7.20
N ALA A 130 -25.21 -1.45 -6.71
CA ALA A 130 -25.45 -1.75 -5.30
C ALA A 130 -24.77 -3.06 -4.88
N VAL A 131 -24.82 -4.12 -5.70
CA VAL A 131 -24.09 -5.37 -5.46
C VAL A 131 -22.58 -5.12 -5.46
N SER A 132 -22.05 -4.41 -6.46
CA SER A 132 -20.64 -4.02 -6.51
C SER A 132 -20.24 -3.21 -5.29
N ALA A 133 -21.04 -2.23 -4.86
CA ALA A 133 -20.77 -1.44 -3.66
C ALA A 133 -20.81 -2.32 -2.39
N GLY A 134 -21.81 -3.19 -2.25
CA GLY A 134 -21.91 -4.14 -1.14
C GLY A 134 -20.73 -5.11 -1.11
N SER A 135 -20.30 -5.62 -2.27
CA SER A 135 -19.10 -6.46 -2.40
C SER A 135 -17.83 -5.69 -2.12
N VAL A 136 -17.70 -4.42 -2.50
CA VAL A 136 -16.57 -3.58 -2.11
C VAL A 136 -16.51 -3.45 -0.60
N ILE A 137 -17.64 -3.17 0.07
CA ILE A 137 -17.70 -3.10 1.54
C ILE A 137 -17.29 -4.44 2.16
N TYR A 138 -17.86 -5.54 1.66
CA TYR A 138 -17.54 -6.89 2.14
C TYR A 138 -16.05 -7.23 1.94
N PHE A 139 -15.53 -7.12 0.72
CA PHE A 139 -14.13 -7.41 0.40
C PHE A 139 -13.16 -6.47 1.13
N SER A 140 -13.54 -5.23 1.35
CA SER A 140 -12.72 -4.30 2.13
C SER A 140 -12.73 -4.69 3.62
N SER A 141 -13.86 -5.12 4.16
CA SER A 141 -13.97 -5.53 5.58
C SER A 141 -13.11 -6.75 5.92
N ILE A 142 -12.90 -7.65 4.96
CA ILE A 142 -12.00 -8.81 5.13
C ILE A 142 -10.53 -8.46 4.87
N ALA A 143 -10.22 -7.28 4.33
CA ALA A 143 -8.87 -6.79 4.17
C ALA A 143 -8.36 -6.28 5.52
N SER A 144 -8.14 -7.20 6.46
CA SER A 144 -7.59 -6.92 7.78
C SER A 144 -6.40 -7.84 8.03
N PRO A 145 -5.20 -7.31 8.33
CA PRO A 145 -4.09 -8.14 8.76
C PRO A 145 -4.48 -8.87 10.04
N PRO A 146 -4.28 -10.21 10.13
CA PRO A 146 -4.58 -10.93 11.36
C PRO A 146 -3.69 -10.45 12.52
N LEU A 147 -2.45 -10.03 12.23
CA LEU A 147 -1.49 -9.32 13.10
C LEU A 147 -0.47 -8.57 12.21
N ILE A 148 0.11 -7.47 12.71
CA ILE A 148 1.31 -6.85 12.12
C ILE A 148 2.43 -7.89 12.06
N GLN A 149 3.05 -8.06 10.90
CA GLN A 149 4.15 -8.99 10.65
C GLN A 149 5.18 -8.36 9.70
N ASP A 150 6.39 -8.93 9.67
CA ASP A 150 7.45 -8.58 8.72
C ASP A 150 7.73 -7.06 8.63
N ASP A 151 7.69 -6.52 7.40
CA ASP A 151 7.93 -5.12 7.03
C ASP A 151 7.00 -4.15 7.76
N ALA A 152 5.81 -4.59 8.19
CA ALA A 152 4.85 -3.71 8.87
C ALA A 152 5.39 -3.18 10.21
N PHE A 153 6.27 -3.92 10.89
CA PHE A 153 6.99 -3.38 12.07
C PHE A 153 7.95 -2.25 11.70
N THR A 154 8.65 -2.37 10.57
CA THR A 154 9.51 -1.28 10.09
C THR A 154 8.68 -0.05 9.71
N TYR A 155 7.53 -0.24 9.08
CA TYR A 155 6.69 0.89 8.67
C TYR A 155 6.10 1.60 9.88
N ASN A 156 5.62 0.88 10.89
CA ASN A 156 5.13 1.49 12.12
C ASN A 156 6.25 2.18 12.92
N ALA A 157 7.46 1.61 12.95
CA ALA A 157 8.62 2.28 13.55
C ALA A 157 8.99 3.57 12.83
N LEU A 158 8.97 3.57 11.49
CA LEU A 158 9.22 4.77 10.69
C LEU A 158 8.12 5.81 10.83
N LEU A 159 6.86 5.37 10.87
CA LEU A 159 5.70 6.21 11.15
C LEU A 159 5.91 6.94 12.48
N TYR A 160 6.19 6.18 13.55
CA TYR A 160 6.40 6.74 14.88
C TYR A 160 7.60 7.69 14.91
N TYR A 161 8.73 7.31 14.29
CA TYR A 161 9.89 8.17 14.11
C TYR A 161 9.52 9.48 13.40
N PHE A 162 8.77 9.42 12.29
CA PHE A 162 8.39 10.61 11.56
C PHE A 162 7.57 11.57 12.41
N GLN A 163 6.72 11.08 13.31
CA GLN A 163 5.91 11.91 14.19
C GLN A 163 6.70 12.54 15.35
N HIS A 164 7.68 11.83 15.90
CA HIS A 164 8.29 12.19 17.19
C HIS A 164 9.76 12.64 17.09
N ALA A 165 10.41 12.46 15.95
CA ALA A 165 11.80 12.87 15.79
C ALA A 165 11.94 14.39 15.86
N PRO A 166 12.95 14.92 16.59
CA PRO A 166 13.19 16.35 16.68
C PRO A 166 13.58 16.97 15.34
N ALA A 167 14.19 16.17 14.46
CA ALA A 167 14.51 16.52 13.08
C ALA A 167 14.48 15.24 12.24
N LEU A 168 13.97 15.36 11.00
CA LEU A 168 14.02 14.26 10.04
C LEU A 168 15.38 14.28 9.35
N THR A 169 16.08 13.15 9.38
CA THR A 169 17.43 12.99 8.82
C THR A 169 17.49 11.77 7.90
N PHE A 170 18.59 11.64 7.14
CA PHE A 170 18.85 10.41 6.37
C PHE A 170 19.44 9.29 7.23
N GLU A 171 20.15 9.66 8.30
CA GLU A 171 20.66 8.79 9.35
C GLU A 171 19.57 8.61 10.42
N PHE A 172 19.26 7.37 10.77
CA PHE A 172 18.28 7.10 11.83
C PHE A 172 18.96 7.12 13.22
N PRO A 173 18.21 7.30 14.31
CA PRO A 173 18.74 7.11 15.66
C PRO A 173 19.19 5.66 15.87
N SER A 174 20.09 5.43 16.84
CA SER A 174 20.63 4.10 17.16
C SER A 174 19.58 3.02 17.44
N ALA A 175 18.44 3.43 18.00
CA ALA A 175 17.26 2.60 18.20
C ALA A 175 16.68 2.00 16.89
N LEU A 176 16.94 2.66 15.77
CA LEU A 176 16.45 2.40 14.44
C LEU A 176 17.58 2.20 13.41
N ASP A 177 18.86 2.18 13.78
CA ASP A 177 19.98 2.01 12.83
C ASP A 177 19.83 0.77 11.95
N ARG A 178 19.25 -0.31 12.50
CA ARG A 178 18.96 -1.53 11.72
C ARG A 178 17.82 -1.37 10.71
N LEU A 179 17.06 -0.28 10.79
CA LEU A 179 16.05 0.14 9.80
C LEU A 179 16.61 1.04 8.72
N GLU A 180 17.87 1.48 8.83
CA GLU A 180 18.53 2.31 7.83
C GLU A 180 18.78 1.49 6.55
N ILE A 181 17.73 1.40 5.75
CA ILE A 181 17.77 0.84 4.42
C ILE A 181 17.59 2.04 3.49
N PRO A 182 18.57 2.37 2.64
CA PRO A 182 18.48 3.50 1.71
C PRO A 182 17.24 3.52 0.81
N ARG A 183 16.49 2.42 0.73
CA ARG A 183 15.12 2.41 0.18
C ARG A 183 14.21 3.48 0.80
N PHE A 184 14.33 3.76 2.11
CA PHE A 184 13.50 4.74 2.83
C PHE A 184 13.95 6.18 2.69
N TRP A 185 15.03 6.44 1.93
CA TRP A 185 15.40 7.82 1.56
C TRP A 185 14.43 8.41 0.52
N ILE A 186 13.72 7.54 -0.21
CA ILE A 186 12.74 7.91 -1.24
C ILE A 186 11.35 7.34 -0.92
N ALA A 187 11.25 6.19 -0.22
CA ALA A 187 9.96 5.60 0.12
C ALA A 187 9.32 6.29 1.36
N TYR A 188 8.47 7.29 1.13
CA TYR A 188 7.76 8.09 2.14
C TYR A 188 6.33 7.60 2.44
N TRP A 189 6.00 6.36 2.08
CA TRP A 189 4.69 5.81 2.45
C TRP A 189 4.44 5.82 3.98
N PRO A 190 5.40 5.45 4.86
CA PRO A 190 5.19 5.56 6.30
C PRO A 190 4.96 7.00 6.79
N LEU A 191 5.47 8.00 6.07
CA LEU A 191 5.17 9.41 6.35
C LEU A 191 3.73 9.78 5.98
N VAL A 192 3.17 9.18 4.92
CA VAL A 192 1.74 9.30 4.60
C VAL A 192 0.89 8.68 5.72
N GLU A 193 1.29 7.51 6.21
CA GLU A 193 0.61 6.87 7.35
C GLU A 193 0.70 7.72 8.63
N ALA A 194 1.85 8.35 8.88
CA ALA A 194 2.06 9.28 9.99
C ALA A 194 1.13 10.50 9.91
N MET A 195 0.99 11.10 8.72
CA MET A 195 0.06 12.22 8.47
C MET A 195 -1.40 11.81 8.70
N ILE A 196 -1.81 10.62 8.25
CA ILE A 196 -3.17 10.11 8.46
C ILE A 196 -3.42 9.82 9.94
N SER A 197 -2.45 9.20 10.62
CA SER A 197 -2.51 8.90 12.05
C SER A 197 -2.67 10.18 12.86
N ASP A 198 -1.84 11.17 12.60
CA ASP A 198 -1.91 12.47 13.27
C ASP A 198 -3.23 13.21 12.98
N TYR A 199 -3.66 13.30 11.71
CA TYR A 199 -4.94 13.91 11.36
C TYR A 199 -6.17 13.12 11.86
N SER A 200 -5.99 11.92 12.40
CA SER A 200 -7.05 11.19 13.08
C SER A 200 -6.96 11.28 14.61
N GLY A 201 -5.81 11.70 15.14
CA GLY A 201 -5.44 11.57 16.55
C GLY A 201 -5.43 10.12 17.04
N VAL A 202 -5.36 9.15 16.13
CA VAL A 202 -5.34 7.71 16.45
C VAL A 202 -3.93 7.20 16.22
N ASP A 203 -3.42 6.43 17.19
CA ASP A 203 -2.09 5.84 17.13
C ASP A 203 -1.85 5.04 15.83
N GLY A 204 -0.64 5.16 15.29
CA GLY A 204 -0.24 4.55 14.03
C GLY A 204 -0.49 3.04 13.94
N LEU A 205 -0.36 2.31 15.05
CA LEU A 205 -0.61 0.86 15.09
C LEU A 205 -2.06 0.52 14.79
N PHE A 206 -3.01 1.29 15.33
CA PHE A 206 -4.43 1.11 15.04
C PHE A 206 -4.77 1.49 13.61
N VAL A 207 -4.20 2.59 13.14
CA VAL A 207 -4.40 3.08 11.78
C VAL A 207 -3.95 2.02 10.78
N THR A 208 -2.70 1.59 10.83
CA THR A 208 -2.13 0.64 9.86
C THR A 208 -2.59 -0.80 10.07
N GLY A 209 -2.88 -1.19 11.32
CA GLY A 209 -3.24 -2.55 11.68
C GLY A 209 -4.73 -2.88 11.62
N SER A 210 -5.63 -1.90 11.52
CA SER A 210 -7.08 -2.17 11.57
C SER A 210 -7.94 -1.27 10.70
N PHE A 211 -7.67 0.03 10.66
CA PHE A 211 -8.63 0.98 10.08
C PHE A 211 -8.30 1.44 8.66
N LEU A 212 -7.02 1.60 8.34
CA LEU A 212 -6.56 2.03 7.01
C LEU A 212 -6.67 0.93 5.93
N PRO A 213 -6.37 -0.37 6.20
CA PRO A 213 -6.50 -1.44 5.20
C PRO A 213 -7.85 -1.48 4.46
N PRO A 214 -9.03 -1.46 5.13
CA PRO A 214 -10.32 -1.48 4.42
C PRO A 214 -10.56 -0.22 3.57
N ILE A 215 -10.09 0.95 4.02
CA ILE A 215 -10.23 2.20 3.26
C ILE A 215 -9.41 2.12 1.97
N LEU A 216 -8.17 1.65 2.06
CA LEU A 216 -7.28 1.46 0.92
C LEU A 216 -7.81 0.39 -0.05
N ALA A 217 -8.36 -0.72 0.47
CA ALA A 217 -9.04 -1.72 -0.37
C ALA A 217 -10.20 -1.09 -1.17
N GLY A 218 -10.98 -0.21 -0.54
CA GLY A 218 -11.99 0.61 -1.21
C GLY A 218 -11.42 1.44 -2.36
N PHE A 219 -10.30 2.14 -2.13
CA PHE A 219 -9.61 2.91 -3.18
C PHE A 219 -9.09 2.04 -4.33
N SER A 220 -8.62 0.82 -4.04
CA SER A 220 -8.22 -0.14 -5.09
C SER A 220 -9.40 -0.49 -5.98
N PHE A 221 -10.56 -0.85 -5.41
CA PHE A 221 -11.75 -1.16 -6.19
C PHE A 221 -12.30 0.06 -6.95
N MET A 222 -12.26 1.26 -6.35
CA MET A 222 -12.56 2.50 -7.07
C MET A 222 -11.62 2.72 -8.25
N SER A 223 -10.34 2.37 -8.11
CA SER A 223 -9.34 2.48 -9.17
C SER A 223 -9.61 1.49 -10.30
N VAL A 224 -9.98 0.24 -9.98
CA VAL A 224 -10.40 -0.77 -10.98
C VAL A 224 -11.63 -0.30 -11.75
N PHE A 225 -12.66 0.19 -11.05
CA PHE A 225 -13.86 0.73 -11.69
C PHE A 225 -13.52 1.89 -12.63
N THR A 226 -12.73 2.83 -12.14
CA THR A 226 -12.36 4.04 -12.88
C THR A 226 -11.48 3.70 -14.09
N LEU A 227 -10.53 2.77 -13.96
CA LEU A 227 -9.71 2.30 -15.06
C LEU A 227 -10.55 1.57 -16.11
N ALA A 228 -11.46 0.69 -15.70
CA ALA A 228 -12.40 0.03 -16.62
C ALA A 228 -13.21 1.06 -17.43
N ARG A 229 -13.73 2.10 -16.78
CA ARG A 229 -14.45 3.20 -17.45
C ARG A 229 -13.56 3.98 -18.40
N THR A 230 -12.32 4.25 -18.00
CA THR A 230 -11.32 4.95 -18.82
C THR A 230 -10.91 4.13 -20.04
N LEU A 231 -10.93 2.79 -19.95
CA LEU A 231 -10.69 1.88 -21.07
C LEU A 231 -11.91 1.69 -21.99
N GLY A 232 -12.98 2.48 -21.79
CA GLY A 232 -14.18 2.46 -22.63
C GLY A 232 -15.24 1.42 -22.25
N LEU A 233 -15.07 0.68 -21.15
CA LEU A 233 -16.09 -0.29 -20.70
C LEU A 233 -17.30 0.45 -20.12
N SER A 234 -18.51 -0.10 -20.32
CA SER A 234 -19.75 0.47 -19.77
C SER A 234 -19.77 0.47 -18.23
N ARG A 235 -20.70 1.19 -17.59
CA ARG A 235 -20.85 1.19 -16.12
C ARG A 235 -21.08 -0.21 -15.56
N LEU A 236 -21.93 -0.98 -16.23
CA LEU A 236 -22.19 -2.38 -15.87
C LEU A 236 -20.90 -3.21 -15.94
N LEU A 237 -20.15 -3.12 -17.04
CA LEU A 237 -18.92 -3.89 -17.21
C LEU A 237 -17.82 -3.45 -16.23
N ALA A 238 -17.77 -2.16 -15.87
CA ALA A 238 -16.88 -1.67 -14.83
C ALA A 238 -17.27 -2.20 -13.44
N GLY A 239 -18.56 -2.28 -13.11
CA GLY A 239 -19.05 -2.93 -11.89
C GLY A 239 -18.73 -4.43 -11.86
N ALA A 240 -18.89 -5.12 -12.99
CA ALA A 240 -18.50 -6.51 -13.15
C ALA A 240 -16.98 -6.70 -13.00
N ALA A 241 -16.17 -5.76 -13.49
CA ALA A 241 -14.72 -5.78 -13.31
C ALA A 241 -14.33 -5.71 -11.84
N VAL A 242 -14.99 -4.86 -11.04
CA VAL A 242 -14.75 -4.78 -9.58
C VAL A 242 -15.06 -6.12 -8.90
N LEU A 243 -16.22 -6.71 -9.20
CA LEU A 243 -16.62 -8.00 -8.64
C LEU A 243 -15.65 -9.11 -9.00
N ALA A 244 -15.28 -9.20 -10.29
CA ALA A 244 -14.35 -10.19 -10.79
C ALA A 244 -12.92 -9.98 -10.24
N GLN A 245 -12.50 -8.74 -9.99
CA GLN A 245 -11.22 -8.46 -9.33
C GLN A 245 -11.23 -8.98 -7.89
N GLY A 246 -12.27 -8.66 -7.11
CA GLY A 246 -12.41 -9.14 -5.73
C GLY A 246 -12.46 -10.68 -5.66
N PHE A 247 -13.22 -11.31 -6.55
CA PHE A 247 -13.23 -12.77 -6.74
C PHE A 247 -11.82 -13.32 -7.02
N GLY A 248 -11.14 -12.73 -8.02
CA GLY A 248 -9.83 -13.18 -8.46
C GLY A 248 -8.81 -13.12 -7.34
N LEU A 249 -8.81 -12.01 -6.59
CA LEU A 249 -7.96 -11.85 -5.42
C LEU A 249 -8.31 -12.86 -4.33
N LEU A 250 -9.58 -13.08 -4.00
CA LEU A 250 -9.93 -14.06 -2.97
C LEU A 250 -9.46 -15.47 -3.31
N ARG A 251 -9.63 -15.90 -4.57
CA ARG A 251 -9.16 -17.21 -5.03
C ARG A 251 -7.64 -17.33 -5.05
N LEU A 252 -6.93 -16.21 -5.01
CA LEU A 252 -5.47 -16.11 -5.00
C LEU A 252 -4.96 -15.70 -3.60
N SER A 253 -5.56 -16.23 -2.53
CA SER A 253 -5.20 -15.93 -1.14
C SER A 253 -4.10 -16.81 -0.54
N ARG A 254 -3.49 -17.71 -1.32
CA ARG A 254 -2.35 -18.51 -0.82
C ARG A 254 -1.11 -17.63 -0.60
N GLN A 255 -0.18 -18.10 0.21
CA GLN A 255 1.07 -17.40 0.47
C GLN A 255 1.78 -16.96 -0.84
N ASN A 256 2.25 -15.71 -0.88
CA ASN A 256 2.87 -15.07 -2.04
C ASN A 256 1.96 -14.90 -3.27
N GLN A 257 0.66 -15.18 -3.21
CA GLN A 257 -0.25 -14.85 -4.30
C GLN A 257 -0.82 -13.43 -4.14
N PRO A 258 -1.24 -12.76 -5.23
CA PRO A 258 -1.73 -11.37 -5.20
C PRO A 258 -2.83 -11.10 -4.17
N GLY A 259 -3.76 -12.04 -3.99
CA GLY A 259 -4.85 -11.91 -3.05
C GLY A 259 -4.43 -11.91 -1.60
N ASN A 260 -3.49 -12.78 -1.23
CA ASN A 260 -2.93 -12.80 0.12
C ASN A 260 -2.30 -11.45 0.47
N GLN A 261 -1.52 -10.90 -0.46
CA GLN A 261 -0.88 -9.59 -0.27
C GLN A 261 -1.92 -8.47 -0.19
N PHE A 262 -2.97 -8.51 -1.02
CA PHE A 262 -4.06 -7.55 -0.99
C PHE A 262 -4.81 -7.55 0.35
N PHE A 263 -5.27 -8.71 0.83
CA PHE A 263 -6.11 -8.77 2.03
C PHE A 263 -5.33 -8.66 3.34
N GLN A 264 -4.08 -9.10 3.39
CA GLN A 264 -3.30 -9.13 4.63
C GLN A 264 -2.29 -7.99 4.75
N ARG A 265 -1.94 -7.31 3.66
CA ARG A 265 -0.80 -6.36 3.63
C ARG A 265 -1.16 -5.05 2.91
N MET A 266 -2.45 -4.68 2.88
CA MET A 266 -2.94 -3.53 2.09
C MET A 266 -2.27 -2.20 2.46
N THR A 267 -1.83 -2.04 3.71
CA THR A 267 -1.13 -0.85 4.20
C THR A 267 0.35 -0.83 3.84
N GLU A 268 0.90 -1.86 3.23
CA GLU A 268 2.29 -1.80 2.80
C GLU A 268 2.47 -1.00 1.53
N ASP A 269 3.52 -0.19 1.49
CA ASP A 269 3.92 0.65 0.36
C ASP A 269 3.82 -0.04 -1.02
N LYS A 270 4.36 -1.25 -1.15
CA LYS A 270 4.37 -2.07 -2.36
C LYS A 270 2.97 -2.50 -2.79
N VAL A 271 2.07 -2.73 -1.82
CA VAL A 271 0.69 -3.16 -2.06
C VAL A 271 -0.17 -1.96 -2.45
N VAL A 272 -0.04 -0.84 -1.75
CA VAL A 272 -0.67 0.46 -2.12
C VAL A 272 -0.24 0.89 -3.52
N ALA A 273 1.07 0.82 -3.80
CA ALA A 273 1.61 1.13 -5.10
C ALA A 273 0.98 0.25 -6.19
N ALA A 274 0.90 -1.07 -5.96
CA ALA A 274 0.40 -2.02 -6.95
C ALA A 274 -1.11 -1.87 -7.22
N PHE A 275 -1.91 -1.79 -6.17
CA PHE A 275 -3.37 -1.91 -6.29
C PHE A 275 -4.11 -0.58 -6.38
N ILE A 276 -3.45 0.55 -6.09
CA ILE A 276 -4.08 1.88 -6.16
C ILE A 276 -3.31 2.76 -7.13
N LEU A 277 -2.07 3.08 -6.79
CA LEU A 277 -1.33 4.14 -7.49
C LEU A 277 -0.95 3.73 -8.92
N SER A 278 -0.59 2.46 -9.18
CA SER A 278 -0.35 1.93 -10.53
C SER A 278 -1.59 2.02 -11.41
N LEU A 279 -2.76 1.67 -10.87
CA LEU A 279 -4.02 1.74 -11.61
C LEU A 279 -4.38 3.19 -11.95
N PHE A 280 -4.17 4.11 -11.00
CA PHE A 280 -4.39 5.53 -11.23
C PHE A 280 -3.41 6.13 -12.24
N LEU A 281 -2.14 5.74 -12.17
CA LEU A 281 -1.14 6.13 -13.17
C LEU A 281 -1.56 5.67 -14.58
N LEU A 282 -2.05 4.44 -14.71
CA LEU A 282 -2.58 3.91 -15.97
C LEU A 282 -3.82 4.66 -16.46
N ILE A 283 -4.72 5.09 -15.56
CA ILE A 283 -5.86 5.97 -15.91
C ILE A 283 -5.34 7.25 -16.59
N LEU A 284 -4.38 7.94 -15.97
CA LEU A 284 -3.82 9.18 -16.52
C LEU A 284 -3.09 8.96 -17.86
N ILE A 285 -2.40 7.83 -18.02
CA ILE A 285 -1.74 7.47 -19.27
C ILE A 285 -2.77 7.29 -20.39
N VAL A 286 -3.84 6.54 -20.14
CA VAL A 286 -4.91 6.33 -21.12
C VAL A 286 -5.57 7.66 -21.48
N GLN A 287 -5.95 8.46 -20.47
CA GLN A 287 -6.57 9.77 -20.67
C GLN A 287 -5.67 10.74 -21.45
N TYR A 288 -4.36 10.70 -21.23
CA TYR A 288 -3.39 11.53 -21.96
C TYR A 288 -3.23 11.07 -23.41
N PHE A 289 -3.19 9.76 -23.66
CA PHE A 289 -3.16 9.21 -25.02
C PHE A 289 -4.44 9.45 -25.81
N GLU A 290 -5.59 9.60 -25.16
CA GLU A 290 -6.84 9.93 -25.85
C GLU A 290 -6.99 11.42 -26.16
N ASN A 291 -6.61 12.28 -25.21
CA ASN A 291 -6.68 13.72 -25.37
C ASN A 291 -5.50 14.38 -24.66
N PRO A 292 -4.37 14.60 -25.37
CA PRO A 292 -3.13 15.08 -24.81
C PRO A 292 -3.23 16.56 -24.45
N THR A 293 -3.13 16.87 -23.16
CA THR A 293 -3.07 18.24 -22.68
C THR A 293 -1.89 18.41 -21.74
N ARG A 294 -1.33 19.63 -21.66
CA ARG A 294 -0.24 19.94 -20.71
C ARG A 294 -0.62 19.64 -19.27
N PRO A 295 -1.85 19.96 -18.80
CA PRO A 295 -2.23 19.62 -17.43
C PRO A 295 -2.30 18.10 -17.17
N LYS A 296 -2.76 17.29 -18.14
CA LYS A 296 -2.71 15.82 -18.01
C LYS A 296 -1.27 15.28 -17.97
N LEU A 297 -0.36 15.87 -18.74
CA LEU A 297 1.06 15.51 -18.69
C LEU A 297 1.67 15.88 -17.33
N LEU A 298 1.29 17.03 -16.74
CA LEU A 298 1.69 17.41 -15.39
C LEU A 298 1.11 16.44 -14.35
N LEU A 299 -0.17 16.09 -14.43
CA LEU A 299 -0.79 15.08 -13.55
C LEU A 299 -0.09 13.73 -13.67
N LEU A 300 0.28 13.31 -14.88
CA LEU A 300 1.06 12.11 -15.12
C LEU A 300 2.42 12.17 -14.41
N TRP A 301 3.11 13.30 -14.50
CA TRP A 301 4.40 13.52 -13.83
C TRP A 301 4.25 13.48 -12.30
N LEU A 302 3.22 14.13 -11.75
CA LEU A 302 2.93 14.10 -10.31
C LEU A 302 2.61 12.69 -9.82
N ALA A 303 1.78 11.95 -10.55
CA ALA A 303 1.44 10.56 -10.22
C ALA A 303 2.64 9.61 -10.34
N ALA A 304 3.52 9.83 -11.32
CA ALA A 304 4.77 9.08 -11.46
C ALA A 304 5.69 9.30 -10.25
N TRP A 305 5.83 10.54 -9.78
CA TRP A 305 6.58 10.82 -8.55
C TRP A 305 5.90 10.30 -7.29
N ALA A 306 4.58 10.36 -7.17
CA ALA A 306 3.86 9.71 -6.07
C ALA A 306 4.18 8.21 -6.00
N MET A 307 4.17 7.54 -7.16
CA MET A 307 4.56 6.15 -7.31
C MET A 307 6.02 5.90 -6.91
N ALA A 308 6.94 6.76 -7.33
CA ALA A 308 8.35 6.66 -6.95
C ALA A 308 8.57 6.88 -5.44
N PHE A 309 7.88 7.85 -4.84
CA PHE A 309 7.90 8.11 -3.41
C PHE A 309 7.19 7.04 -2.57
N THR A 310 6.38 6.19 -3.21
CA THR A 310 5.75 5.07 -2.51
C THR A 310 6.59 3.81 -2.68
N HIS A 311 6.81 3.37 -3.93
CA HIS A 311 7.56 2.15 -4.19
C HIS A 311 8.18 2.13 -5.63
N PRO A 312 9.46 2.49 -5.80
CA PRO A 312 10.11 2.66 -7.11
C PRO A 312 10.06 1.43 -8.04
N VAL A 313 10.13 0.23 -7.47
CA VAL A 313 10.14 -1.02 -8.27
C VAL A 313 8.76 -1.25 -8.90
N GLN A 314 7.69 -0.94 -8.17
CA GLN A 314 6.32 -1.11 -8.65
C GLN A 314 6.02 -0.07 -9.74
N PHE A 315 6.59 1.13 -9.58
CA PHE A 315 6.59 2.16 -10.61
C PHE A 315 7.27 1.67 -11.90
N GLY A 316 8.47 1.08 -11.80
CA GLY A 316 9.17 0.50 -12.95
C GLY A 316 8.34 -0.57 -13.68
N MET A 317 7.69 -1.48 -12.94
CA MET A 317 6.78 -2.48 -13.51
C MET A 317 5.59 -1.85 -14.24
N THR A 318 5.01 -0.81 -13.66
CA THR A 318 3.91 -0.07 -14.27
C THR A 318 4.35 0.65 -15.55
N CYS A 319 5.57 1.21 -15.57
CA CYS A 319 6.15 1.83 -16.75
C CYS A 319 6.34 0.84 -17.90
N MET A 320 6.73 -0.41 -17.62
CA MET A 320 6.83 -1.45 -18.64
C MET A 320 5.47 -1.75 -19.28
N ILE A 321 4.42 -1.91 -18.46
CA ILE A 321 3.05 -2.14 -18.94
C ILE A 321 2.57 -0.94 -19.78
N ALA A 322 2.81 0.29 -19.29
CA ALA A 322 2.48 1.53 -19.99
C ALA A 322 3.18 1.65 -21.35
N GLY A 323 4.47 1.30 -21.41
CA GLY A 323 5.25 1.28 -22.64
C GLY A 323 4.64 0.35 -23.68
N VAL A 324 4.34 -0.89 -23.29
CA VAL A 324 3.70 -1.88 -24.19
C VAL A 324 2.29 -1.43 -24.60
N TYR A 325 1.53 -0.83 -23.69
CA TYR A 325 0.20 -0.27 -23.98
C TYR A 325 0.25 0.87 -25.02
N GLY A 326 1.27 1.71 -24.97
CA GLY A 326 1.43 2.83 -25.90
C GLY A 326 1.99 2.46 -27.28
N LEU A 327 2.53 1.25 -27.47
CA LEU A 327 3.21 0.84 -28.72
C LEU A 327 2.39 1.12 -30.00
N PRO A 328 1.07 0.89 -30.06
CA PRO A 328 0.28 1.23 -31.24
C PRO A 328 0.41 2.69 -31.70
N LEU A 329 0.64 3.61 -30.77
CA LEU A 329 0.77 5.04 -31.05
C LEU A 329 2.04 5.38 -31.83
N LEU A 330 3.08 4.54 -31.78
CA LEU A 330 4.29 4.73 -32.58
C LEU A 330 4.02 4.65 -34.09
N PHE A 331 3.01 3.87 -34.48
CA PHE A 331 2.59 3.70 -35.86
C PHE A 331 1.65 4.80 -36.35
N ASN A 332 1.07 5.58 -35.45
CA ASN A 332 0.29 6.76 -35.79
C ASN A 332 1.17 8.03 -35.72
N LYS A 333 1.47 8.63 -36.86
CA LYS A 333 2.35 9.82 -36.95
C LYS A 333 1.87 10.99 -36.09
N GLU A 334 0.56 11.17 -35.95
CA GLU A 334 -0.03 12.29 -35.18
C GLU A 334 0.09 12.07 -33.67
N MET A 335 0.06 10.81 -33.23
CA MET A 335 0.07 10.43 -31.81
C MET A 335 1.46 10.06 -31.28
N ARG A 336 2.43 9.81 -32.17
CA ARG A 336 3.79 9.36 -31.83
C ARG A 336 4.49 10.29 -30.83
N LEU A 337 4.35 11.61 -31.00
CA LEU A 337 5.00 12.58 -30.12
C LEU A 337 4.45 12.50 -28.69
N GLN A 338 3.14 12.21 -28.55
CA GLN A 338 2.50 12.07 -27.25
C GLN A 338 3.05 10.85 -26.52
N TYR A 339 3.23 9.73 -27.23
CA TYR A 339 3.92 8.56 -26.69
C TYR A 339 5.32 8.93 -26.16
N PHE A 340 6.13 9.65 -26.95
CA PHE A 340 7.46 10.06 -26.50
C PHE A 340 7.43 10.99 -25.29
N PHE A 341 6.47 11.92 -25.19
CA PHE A 341 6.34 12.77 -24.00
C PHE A 341 5.94 11.98 -22.76
N ALA A 342 4.97 11.07 -22.87
CA ALA A 342 4.55 10.24 -21.75
C ALA A 342 5.70 9.35 -21.27
N ILE A 343 6.37 8.64 -22.18
CA ILE A 343 7.51 7.78 -21.85
C ILE A 343 8.69 8.62 -21.35
N GLY A 344 8.94 9.80 -21.91
CA GLY A 344 9.96 10.72 -21.44
C GLY A 344 9.73 11.17 -19.99
N VAL A 345 8.49 11.49 -19.63
CA VAL A 345 8.09 11.77 -18.24
C VAL A 345 8.36 10.57 -17.36
N LEU A 346 7.84 9.39 -17.72
CA LEU A 346 8.03 8.17 -16.92
C LEU A 346 9.52 7.85 -16.74
N ALA A 347 10.30 7.88 -17.82
CA ALA A 347 11.74 7.65 -17.81
C ALA A 347 12.47 8.66 -16.92
N SER A 348 12.13 9.94 -16.99
CA SER A 348 12.76 10.98 -16.15
C SER A 348 12.58 10.73 -14.66
N VAL A 349 11.41 10.23 -14.25
CA VAL A 349 11.14 9.88 -12.86
C VAL A 349 11.83 8.57 -12.49
N VAL A 350 11.90 7.59 -13.40
CA VAL A 350 12.60 6.32 -13.18
C VAL A 350 14.09 6.56 -12.94
N VAL A 351 14.71 7.53 -13.62
CA VAL A 351 16.15 7.80 -13.46
C VAL A 351 16.54 8.10 -12.01
N ALA A 352 15.74 8.86 -11.26
CA ALA A 352 16.06 9.25 -9.89
C ALA A 352 16.31 8.04 -8.94
N PRO A 353 15.37 7.12 -8.70
CA PRO A 353 15.60 5.94 -7.87
C PRO A 353 16.67 5.00 -8.45
N TYR A 354 16.85 5.00 -9.78
CA TYR A 354 17.90 4.21 -10.42
C TYR A 354 19.31 4.72 -10.13
N LEU A 355 19.49 6.04 -10.03
CA LEU A 355 20.76 6.62 -9.62
C LEU A 355 21.13 6.21 -8.19
N PHE A 356 20.16 6.13 -7.27
CA PHE A 356 20.42 5.59 -5.92
C PHE A 356 20.75 4.10 -5.92
N ARG A 357 20.15 3.32 -6.84
CA ARG A 357 20.38 1.88 -6.97
C ARG A 357 21.76 1.56 -7.54
N PHE A 358 22.23 2.33 -8.52
CA PHE A 358 23.48 2.07 -9.25
C PHE A 358 24.62 3.03 -8.91
N GLY A 359 24.41 4.00 -8.02
CA GLY A 359 25.39 5.04 -7.67
C GLY A 359 26.61 4.56 -6.88
N GLY A 360 26.68 3.29 -6.49
CA GLY A 360 27.78 2.72 -5.71
C GLY A 360 27.70 3.15 -4.24
N GLY A 361 27.28 2.22 -3.38
CA GLY A 361 27.20 2.40 -1.92
C GLY A 361 26.85 1.09 -1.22
N GLU A 362 26.91 1.05 0.11
CA GLU A 362 26.63 -0.16 0.92
C GLU A 362 25.28 -0.79 0.56
N TYR A 363 24.28 0.03 0.25
CA TYR A 363 22.97 -0.47 -0.22
C TYR A 363 23.04 -1.26 -1.52
N SER A 364 23.82 -0.79 -2.51
CA SER A 364 23.99 -1.53 -3.76
C SER A 364 24.67 -2.87 -3.53
N GLN A 365 25.53 -2.99 -2.52
CA GLN A 365 26.17 -4.26 -2.14
C GLN A 365 25.21 -5.20 -1.41
N SER A 366 24.19 -4.65 -0.73
CA SER A 366 23.16 -5.44 -0.03
C SER A 366 22.08 -6.04 -0.95
N LEU A 367 22.02 -5.62 -2.22
CA LEU A 367 21.02 -6.09 -3.18
C LEU A 367 21.57 -7.25 -4.01
N SER A 368 20.83 -8.36 -4.07
CA SER A 368 21.16 -9.48 -4.95
C SER A 368 20.65 -9.22 -6.37
N PHE A 369 21.57 -9.01 -7.32
CA PHE A 369 21.22 -8.78 -8.73
C PHE A 369 21.38 -10.04 -9.59
N SER A 370 22.26 -10.93 -9.15
CA SER A 370 22.53 -12.21 -9.79
C SER A 370 22.17 -13.38 -8.87
N LEU A 371 22.04 -14.57 -9.46
CA LEU A 371 21.82 -15.79 -8.68
C LEU A 371 23.02 -16.13 -7.79
N THR A 372 24.22 -15.67 -8.13
CA THR A 372 25.40 -15.82 -7.28
C THR A 372 25.30 -14.94 -6.04
N ASP A 373 24.81 -13.70 -6.17
CA ASP A 373 24.58 -12.82 -5.02
C ASP A 373 23.47 -13.37 -4.11
N VAL A 374 22.39 -13.86 -4.74
CA VAL A 374 21.29 -14.52 -4.03
C VAL A 374 21.79 -15.71 -3.19
N ALA A 375 22.66 -16.54 -3.77
CA ALA A 375 23.25 -17.67 -3.07
C ALA A 375 24.20 -17.22 -1.96
N ALA A 376 25.01 -16.19 -2.21
CA ALA A 376 25.93 -15.62 -1.21
C ALA A 376 25.19 -15.00 -0.01
N ASN A 377 24.01 -14.41 -0.24
CA ASN A 377 23.19 -13.77 0.78
C ASN A 377 22.17 -14.71 1.44
N ASP A 378 22.20 -16.00 1.11
CA ASP A 378 21.26 -17.03 1.59
C ASP A 378 19.78 -16.65 1.37
N GLU A 379 19.50 -15.91 0.29
CA GLU A 379 18.16 -15.38 0.02
C GLU A 379 17.19 -16.49 -0.40
N PHE A 380 17.68 -17.61 -0.95
CA PHE A 380 16.86 -18.78 -1.26
C PHE A 380 16.27 -19.42 -0.01
N ALA A 381 17.03 -19.49 1.09
CA ALA A 381 16.52 -19.99 2.37
C ALA A 381 15.51 -19.02 2.97
N ARG A 382 15.77 -17.70 2.89
CA ARG A 382 14.91 -16.66 3.47
C ARG A 382 13.58 -16.47 2.74
N PHE A 383 13.59 -16.45 1.41
CA PHE A 383 12.41 -16.11 0.62
C PHE A 383 11.73 -17.32 -0.04
N GLY A 384 12.38 -18.49 0.03
CA GLY A 384 11.92 -19.74 -0.54
C GLY A 384 12.02 -19.78 -2.05
N ILE A 385 12.30 -20.98 -2.59
CA ILE A 385 12.43 -21.28 -4.03
C ILE A 385 11.13 -21.01 -4.81
N ARG A 386 10.01 -20.71 -4.14
CA ARG A 386 8.67 -20.59 -4.74
C ARG A 386 8.38 -19.28 -5.48
N ARG A 387 9.30 -18.31 -5.48
CA ARG A 387 9.09 -16.99 -6.12
C ARG A 387 9.67 -16.89 -7.53
N VAL A 388 10.75 -17.61 -7.81
CA VAL A 388 11.45 -17.59 -9.10
C VAL A 388 11.72 -19.01 -9.58
N ASP A 389 11.52 -19.24 -10.88
CA ASP A 389 11.98 -20.46 -11.55
C ASP A 389 13.38 -20.17 -12.11
N VAL A 390 14.36 -21.00 -11.76
CA VAL A 390 15.78 -20.84 -12.13
C VAL A 390 16.19 -21.96 -13.09
N ILE A 391 17.00 -21.63 -14.11
CA ILE A 391 17.67 -22.64 -14.92
C ILE A 391 19.01 -22.98 -14.25
N GLU A 392 19.10 -24.17 -13.68
CA GLU A 392 20.28 -24.67 -12.97
C GLU A 392 21.57 -24.51 -13.79
N GLY A 393 22.65 -24.08 -13.12
CA GLY A 393 23.94 -23.85 -13.76
C GLY A 393 24.03 -22.61 -14.65
N THR A 394 23.00 -21.76 -14.68
CA THR A 394 22.99 -20.51 -15.47
C THR A 394 22.60 -19.30 -14.62
N GLN A 395 22.71 -18.09 -15.17
CA GLN A 395 22.21 -16.85 -14.56
C GLN A 395 20.71 -16.60 -14.80
N PHE A 396 20.03 -17.47 -15.55
CA PHE A 396 18.68 -17.22 -16.04
C PHE A 396 17.62 -17.61 -15.01
N TYR A 397 16.68 -16.70 -14.78
CA TYR A 397 15.55 -16.88 -13.89
C TYR A 397 14.32 -16.12 -14.39
N GLY A 398 13.14 -16.56 -13.97
CA GLY A 398 11.87 -15.89 -14.25
C GLY A 398 10.91 -16.03 -13.09
N ILE A 399 9.74 -15.39 -13.17
CA ILE A 399 8.67 -15.56 -12.17
C ILE A 399 8.28 -17.04 -12.09
N SER A 400 8.15 -17.58 -10.87
CA SER A 400 7.76 -18.97 -10.71
C SER A 400 6.37 -19.24 -11.25
N ARG A 401 6.23 -20.34 -12.01
CA ARG A 401 4.93 -20.79 -12.55
C ARG A 401 3.88 -21.03 -11.46
N TYR A 402 4.32 -21.37 -10.24
CA TYR A 402 3.43 -21.56 -9.09
C TYR A 402 2.60 -20.30 -8.74
N LEU A 403 3.08 -19.11 -9.10
CA LEU A 403 2.43 -17.84 -8.79
C LEU A 403 1.38 -17.41 -9.82
N THR A 404 1.36 -18.07 -10.98
CA THR A 404 0.54 -17.73 -12.14
C THR A 404 -0.43 -18.85 -12.52
N VAL A 405 -0.81 -19.69 -11.56
CA VAL A 405 -1.80 -20.75 -11.72
C VAL A 405 -3.09 -20.44 -10.98
N GLY A 406 -4.19 -21.03 -11.44
CA GLY A 406 -5.52 -20.91 -10.85
C GLY A 406 -6.53 -20.25 -11.79
N LEU A 407 -7.80 -20.49 -11.49
CA LEU A 407 -8.94 -20.07 -12.32
C LEU A 407 -8.89 -18.60 -12.79
N PRO A 408 -8.51 -17.60 -11.95
CA PRO A 408 -8.42 -16.21 -12.42
C PRO A 408 -7.38 -16.00 -13.53
N TYR A 409 -6.24 -16.71 -13.48
CA TYR A 409 -5.23 -16.66 -14.54
C TYR A 409 -5.70 -17.37 -15.81
N GLU A 410 -6.36 -18.53 -15.67
CA GLU A 410 -6.91 -19.28 -16.81
C GLU A 410 -7.93 -18.46 -17.60
N ILE A 411 -8.85 -17.79 -16.89
CA ILE A 411 -9.81 -16.84 -17.49
C ILE A 411 -9.07 -15.69 -18.18
N SER A 412 -8.02 -15.17 -17.54
CA SER A 412 -7.25 -14.07 -18.11
C SER A 412 -6.46 -14.49 -19.35
N LEU A 413 -5.96 -15.72 -19.43
CA LEU A 413 -5.32 -16.27 -20.63
C LEU A 413 -6.31 -16.39 -21.80
N LEU A 414 -7.57 -16.76 -21.52
CA LEU A 414 -8.63 -16.70 -22.52
C LEU A 414 -8.86 -15.25 -22.99
N ALA A 415 -8.88 -14.29 -22.06
CA ALA A 415 -8.99 -12.87 -22.39
C ALA A 415 -7.82 -12.39 -23.26
N VAL A 416 -6.60 -12.85 -22.99
CA VAL A 416 -5.40 -12.56 -23.80
C VAL A 416 -5.55 -13.10 -25.22
N ALA A 417 -5.98 -14.35 -25.37
CA ALA A 417 -6.20 -14.96 -26.69
C ALA A 417 -7.20 -14.16 -27.53
N VAL A 418 -8.32 -13.73 -26.92
CA VAL A 418 -9.29 -12.85 -27.58
C VAL A 418 -8.70 -11.46 -27.85
N SER A 419 -7.92 -10.92 -26.91
CA SER A 419 -7.33 -9.57 -27.02
C SER A 419 -6.38 -9.42 -28.21
N LEU A 420 -5.72 -10.49 -28.65
CA LEU A 420 -4.87 -10.49 -29.86
C LEU A 420 -5.63 -9.99 -31.10
N PHE A 421 -6.91 -10.34 -31.24
CA PHE A 421 -7.73 -9.94 -32.38
C PHE A 421 -8.27 -8.50 -32.26
N PHE A 422 -8.25 -7.92 -31.06
CA PHE A 422 -8.83 -6.61 -30.76
C PHE A 422 -7.80 -5.56 -30.31
N PHE A 423 -6.51 -5.91 -30.24
CA PHE A 423 -5.43 -5.07 -29.71
C PHE A 423 -5.42 -3.63 -30.27
N TRP A 424 -5.69 -3.50 -31.57
CA TRP A 424 -5.70 -2.20 -32.25
C TRP A 424 -7.01 -1.42 -32.09
N ARG A 425 -8.12 -2.11 -31.80
CA ARG A 425 -9.49 -1.58 -31.87
C ARG A 425 -10.10 -1.26 -30.51
N ASN A 426 -9.67 -1.93 -29.45
CA ASN A 426 -10.26 -1.82 -28.13
C ASN A 426 -9.19 -1.55 -27.06
N SER A 427 -9.37 -0.47 -26.28
CA SER A 427 -8.41 -0.07 -25.25
C SER A 427 -8.30 -1.10 -24.12
N ALA A 428 -9.40 -1.74 -23.70
CA ALA A 428 -9.36 -2.79 -22.70
C ALA A 428 -8.60 -4.04 -23.19
N ALA A 429 -8.83 -4.47 -24.43
CA ALA A 429 -8.07 -5.55 -25.07
C ALA A 429 -6.57 -5.23 -25.10
N ARG A 430 -6.24 -4.00 -25.48
CA ARG A 430 -4.86 -3.51 -25.51
C ARG A 430 -4.22 -3.58 -24.13
N TYR A 431 -4.91 -3.09 -23.10
CA TYR A 431 -4.41 -3.12 -21.73
C TYR A 431 -4.18 -4.55 -21.20
N VAL A 432 -5.17 -5.44 -21.38
CA VAL A 432 -5.05 -6.85 -20.99
C VAL A 432 -3.87 -7.50 -21.69
N LEU A 433 -3.76 -7.36 -23.02
CA LEU A 433 -2.64 -7.94 -23.76
C LEU A 433 -1.29 -7.35 -23.32
N SER A 434 -1.19 -6.03 -23.17
CA SER A 434 0.06 -5.36 -22.76
C SER A 434 0.55 -5.86 -21.40
N PHE A 435 -0.35 -6.02 -20.43
CA PHE A 435 -0.01 -6.59 -19.14
C PHE A 435 0.56 -8.01 -19.27
N PHE A 436 -0.16 -8.90 -19.95
CA PHE A 436 0.23 -10.30 -20.06
C PHE A 436 1.46 -10.53 -20.93
N LEU A 437 1.76 -9.64 -21.88
CA LEU A 437 3.03 -9.65 -22.59
C LEU A 437 4.20 -9.35 -21.65
N VAL A 438 4.10 -8.32 -20.79
CA VAL A 438 5.13 -8.02 -19.78
C VAL A 438 5.26 -9.16 -18.77
N LEU A 439 4.13 -9.75 -18.34
CA LEU A 439 4.13 -10.92 -17.45
C LEU A 439 4.81 -12.12 -18.13
N GLY A 440 4.45 -12.45 -19.37
CA GLY A 440 5.04 -13.57 -20.11
C GLY A 440 6.56 -13.44 -20.31
N VAL A 441 7.03 -12.24 -20.69
CA VAL A 441 8.46 -11.93 -20.79
C VAL A 441 9.16 -12.07 -19.43
N SER A 442 8.49 -11.72 -18.33
CA SER A 442 9.03 -11.83 -16.97
C SER A 442 9.01 -13.26 -16.42
N MET A 443 8.10 -14.11 -16.90
CA MET A 443 8.00 -15.51 -16.51
C MET A 443 9.04 -16.39 -17.20
N PHE A 444 9.36 -16.12 -18.47
CA PHE A 444 10.28 -16.95 -19.24
C PHE A 444 11.73 -16.72 -18.78
N PRO A 445 12.45 -17.73 -18.22
CA PRO A 445 13.72 -17.46 -17.55
C PRO A 445 14.80 -16.77 -18.39
N TYR A 446 14.83 -17.00 -19.70
CA TYR A 446 15.81 -16.37 -20.61
C TYR A 446 15.54 -14.87 -20.87
N THR A 447 14.36 -14.37 -20.54
CA THR A 447 14.01 -12.94 -20.65
C THR A 447 13.68 -12.33 -19.30
N GLY A 448 13.19 -13.11 -18.34
CA GLY A 448 12.79 -12.66 -17.01
C GLY A 448 13.95 -12.09 -16.21
N TRP A 449 15.15 -12.65 -16.36
CA TRP A 449 16.35 -12.14 -15.70
C TRP A 449 16.70 -10.71 -16.14
N ILE A 450 16.39 -10.32 -17.38
CA ILE A 450 16.60 -8.95 -17.87
C ILE A 450 15.71 -7.99 -17.09
N VAL A 451 14.43 -8.33 -16.95
CA VAL A 451 13.49 -7.55 -16.13
C VAL A 451 13.93 -7.57 -14.66
N GLY A 452 14.43 -8.71 -14.19
CA GLY A 452 14.94 -8.90 -12.86
C GLY A 452 16.18 -8.06 -12.54
N MET A 453 17.05 -7.73 -13.51
CA MET A 453 18.17 -6.79 -13.26
C MET A 453 17.67 -5.41 -12.79
N PHE A 454 16.56 -4.97 -13.37
CA PHE A 454 15.91 -3.69 -13.08
C PHE A 454 15.17 -3.69 -11.73
N THR A 455 14.74 -4.84 -11.21
CA THR A 455 13.98 -4.96 -9.96
C THR A 455 14.73 -5.69 -8.84
N THR A 456 15.17 -6.90 -9.11
CA THR A 456 15.85 -7.98 -8.35
C THR A 456 15.07 -9.28 -8.60
N PRO A 457 15.71 -10.46 -8.52
CA PRO A 457 15.03 -11.73 -8.72
C PRO A 457 13.78 -11.89 -7.82
N PHE A 458 13.91 -11.62 -6.52
CA PHE A 458 12.82 -11.80 -5.56
C PHE A 458 11.80 -10.67 -5.51
N GLN A 459 11.96 -9.62 -6.30
CA GLN A 459 10.93 -8.60 -6.46
C GLN A 459 10.12 -8.81 -7.75
N LEU A 460 10.64 -9.57 -8.72
CA LEU A 460 10.02 -9.77 -10.03
C LEU A 460 8.58 -10.32 -9.95
N TRP A 461 8.32 -11.22 -8.99
CA TRP A 461 6.99 -11.80 -8.80
C TRP A 461 5.90 -10.77 -8.46
N ARG A 462 6.24 -9.58 -7.94
CA ARG A 462 5.26 -8.52 -7.64
C ARG A 462 4.56 -8.00 -8.89
N LEU A 463 5.09 -8.28 -10.08
CA LEU A 463 4.39 -8.03 -11.33
C LEU A 463 3.03 -8.74 -11.38
N THR A 464 2.92 -9.92 -10.75
CA THR A 464 1.66 -10.66 -10.63
C THR A 464 0.57 -9.90 -9.89
N TRP A 465 0.93 -8.94 -9.02
CA TRP A 465 -0.02 -8.14 -8.25
C TRP A 465 -0.76 -7.13 -9.13
N LEU A 466 -0.15 -6.71 -10.22
CA LEU A 466 -0.72 -5.78 -11.21
C LEU A 466 -1.69 -6.48 -12.17
N THR A 467 -1.96 -7.78 -12.00
CA THR A 467 -2.78 -8.55 -12.93
C THR A 467 -4.23 -8.04 -12.96
N PRO A 468 -4.75 -7.65 -14.14
CA PRO A 468 -6.05 -7.02 -14.25
C PRO A 468 -7.18 -8.04 -14.35
N PHE A 469 -7.29 -8.95 -13.38
CA PHE A 469 -8.28 -10.06 -13.40
C PHE A 469 -9.71 -9.57 -13.68
N GLY A 470 -10.09 -8.47 -13.03
CA GLY A 470 -11.39 -7.84 -13.19
C GLY A 470 -11.65 -7.34 -14.61
N ILE A 471 -10.69 -6.59 -15.16
CA ILE A 471 -10.81 -6.01 -16.50
C ILE A 471 -10.74 -7.10 -17.57
N ALA A 472 -9.92 -8.14 -17.38
CA ALA A 472 -9.86 -9.29 -18.28
C ALA A 472 -11.21 -10.02 -18.37
N MET A 473 -11.86 -10.28 -17.23
CA MET A 473 -13.20 -10.87 -17.21
C MET A 473 -14.24 -9.93 -17.84
N ALA A 474 -14.24 -8.64 -17.49
CA ALA A 474 -15.18 -7.68 -18.06
C ALA A 474 -15.00 -7.53 -19.59
N PHE A 475 -13.77 -7.62 -20.09
CA PHE A 475 -13.49 -7.64 -21.52
C PHE A 475 -14.06 -8.89 -22.21
N LEU A 476 -13.96 -10.06 -21.59
CA LEU A 476 -14.59 -11.28 -22.11
C LEU A 476 -16.11 -11.19 -22.13
N LEU A 477 -16.72 -10.61 -21.09
CA LEU A 477 -18.15 -10.33 -21.07
C LEU A 477 -18.52 -9.41 -22.24
N TRP A 478 -17.83 -8.27 -22.38
CA TRP A 478 -18.02 -7.37 -23.52
C TRP A 478 -17.92 -8.09 -24.87
N PHE A 479 -16.89 -8.92 -25.07
CA PHE A 479 -16.72 -9.68 -26.30
C PHE A 479 -17.88 -10.65 -26.55
N GLY A 480 -18.34 -11.36 -25.52
CA GLY A 480 -19.53 -12.22 -25.63
C GLY A 480 -20.78 -11.45 -26.02
N PHE A 481 -20.93 -10.22 -25.51
CA PHE A 481 -22.03 -9.33 -25.89
C PHE A 481 -21.95 -8.90 -27.36
N GLU A 482 -20.77 -8.52 -27.85
CA GLU A 482 -20.54 -8.21 -29.26
C GLU A 482 -20.89 -9.39 -30.16
N ILE A 483 -20.51 -10.62 -29.79
CA ILE A 483 -20.91 -11.83 -30.54
C ILE A 483 -22.44 -11.91 -30.64
N VAL A 484 -23.15 -11.79 -29.52
CA VAL A 484 -24.63 -11.85 -29.50
C VAL A 484 -25.24 -10.77 -30.40
N GLN A 485 -24.66 -9.57 -30.43
CA GLN A 485 -25.12 -8.48 -31.30
C GLN A 485 -24.89 -8.75 -32.79
N THR A 486 -23.82 -9.46 -33.15
CA THR A 486 -23.52 -9.79 -34.56
C THR A 486 -24.45 -10.86 -35.15
N ILE A 487 -25.10 -11.66 -34.31
CA ILE A 487 -26.06 -12.67 -34.77
C ILE A 487 -27.32 -11.95 -35.28
N LYS A 488 -27.58 -12.07 -36.59
CA LYS A 488 -28.76 -11.47 -37.26
C LYS A 488 -30.06 -12.16 -36.83
N LEU A 489 -30.59 -11.78 -35.67
CA LEU A 489 -31.89 -12.21 -35.17
C LEU A 489 -32.99 -11.21 -35.57
N PRO A 490 -34.24 -11.64 -35.76
CA PRO A 490 -35.40 -10.74 -35.83
C PRO A 490 -35.42 -9.79 -34.63
N LYS A 491 -35.76 -8.50 -34.83
CA LYS A 491 -35.81 -7.47 -33.78
C LYS A 491 -36.40 -7.91 -32.43
N PRO A 492 -37.56 -8.60 -32.36
CA PRO A 492 -38.09 -9.05 -31.07
C PRO A 492 -37.16 -10.07 -30.39
N LEU A 493 -36.58 -11.00 -31.15
CA LEU A 493 -35.63 -11.99 -30.63
C LEU A 493 -34.31 -11.35 -30.22
N GLN A 494 -33.87 -10.30 -30.92
CA GLN A 494 -32.67 -9.54 -30.54
C GLN A 494 -32.86 -8.82 -29.19
N HIS A 495 -34.04 -8.25 -28.95
CA HIS A 495 -34.38 -7.66 -27.65
C HIS A 495 -34.38 -8.71 -26.53
N TRP A 496 -34.99 -9.88 -26.77
CA TRP A 496 -34.97 -10.97 -25.79
C TRP A 496 -33.56 -11.53 -25.56
N ALA A 497 -32.74 -11.67 -26.59
CA ALA A 497 -31.35 -12.09 -26.46
C ALA A 497 -30.54 -11.09 -25.60
N TYR A 498 -30.78 -9.78 -25.79
CA TYR A 498 -30.20 -8.73 -24.97
C TYR A 498 -30.60 -8.86 -23.48
N VAL A 499 -31.90 -9.03 -23.21
CA VAL A 499 -32.43 -9.18 -21.84
C VAL A 499 -31.89 -10.45 -21.19
N LEU A 500 -31.90 -11.58 -21.90
CA LEU A 500 -31.36 -12.86 -21.42
C LEU A 500 -29.87 -12.78 -21.13
N TYR A 501 -29.09 -12.14 -22.00
CA TYR A 501 -27.66 -11.95 -21.77
C TYR A 501 -27.40 -11.14 -20.48
N HIS A 502 -28.06 -10.00 -20.30
CA HIS A 502 -27.89 -9.17 -19.10
C HIS A 502 -28.37 -9.90 -17.85
N SER A 503 -29.47 -10.65 -17.95
CA SER A 503 -29.99 -11.45 -16.85
C SER A 503 -29.03 -12.58 -16.48
N ALA A 504 -28.43 -13.26 -17.46
CA ALA A 504 -27.44 -14.30 -17.24
C ALA A 504 -26.15 -13.74 -16.61
N VAL A 505 -25.67 -12.58 -17.07
CA VAL A 505 -24.53 -11.88 -16.46
C VAL A 505 -24.86 -11.51 -15.01
N TYR A 506 -26.05 -10.97 -14.75
CA TYR A 506 -26.47 -10.60 -13.39
C TYR A 506 -26.55 -11.81 -12.46
N VAL A 507 -27.25 -12.87 -12.88
CA VAL A 507 -27.37 -14.12 -12.11
C VAL A 507 -26.00 -14.75 -11.89
N GLY A 508 -25.13 -14.74 -12.91
CA GLY A 508 -23.75 -15.20 -12.80
C GLY A 508 -22.94 -14.42 -11.78
N LEU A 509 -23.04 -13.09 -11.77
CA LEU A 509 -22.33 -12.22 -10.83
C LEU A 509 -22.86 -12.36 -9.39
N VAL A 510 -24.18 -12.45 -9.20
CA VAL A 510 -24.77 -12.69 -7.88
C VAL A 510 -24.39 -14.09 -7.37
N GLY A 511 -24.47 -15.10 -8.22
CA GLY A 511 -24.01 -16.45 -7.91
C GLY A 511 -22.52 -16.48 -7.55
N LEU A 512 -21.70 -15.69 -8.25
CA LEU A 512 -20.29 -15.51 -7.94
C LEU A 512 -20.09 -14.92 -6.54
N VAL A 513 -20.81 -13.86 -6.17
CA VAL A 513 -20.73 -13.24 -4.83
C VAL A 513 -21.14 -14.24 -3.75
N ILE A 514 -22.22 -15.00 -3.94
CA ILE A 514 -22.68 -16.02 -2.99
C ILE A 514 -21.62 -17.11 -2.83
N TYR A 515 -21.13 -17.65 -3.95
CA TYR A 515 -20.09 -18.69 -3.96
C TYR A 515 -18.81 -18.21 -3.26
N VAL A 516 -18.37 -16.99 -3.54
CA VAL A 516 -17.19 -16.38 -2.91
C VAL A 516 -17.39 -16.20 -1.42
N SER A 517 -18.57 -15.73 -1.01
CA SER A 517 -18.85 -15.51 0.41
C SER A 517 -18.80 -16.83 1.16
N ALA A 518 -19.39 -17.90 0.60
CA ALA A 518 -19.30 -19.25 1.16
C ALA A 518 -17.84 -19.75 1.20
N TRP A 519 -17.12 -19.63 0.09
CA TRP A 519 -15.72 -20.05 0.01
C TRP A 519 -14.83 -19.29 1.00
N ALA A 520 -15.01 -17.97 1.14
CA ALA A 520 -14.24 -17.14 2.05
C ALA A 520 -14.50 -17.52 3.51
N LEU A 521 -15.75 -17.83 3.88
CA LEU A 521 -16.08 -18.30 5.22
C LEU A 521 -15.36 -19.61 5.59
N GLU A 522 -15.10 -20.47 4.61
CA GLU A 522 -14.41 -21.76 4.81
C GLU A 522 -12.88 -21.66 4.73
N ASN A 523 -12.35 -20.70 3.96
CA ASN A 523 -10.93 -20.69 3.57
C ASN A 523 -10.15 -19.45 4.04
N VAL A 524 -10.84 -18.38 4.43
CA VAL A 524 -10.20 -17.21 5.04
C VAL A 524 -10.27 -17.40 6.55
N GLU A 525 -9.11 -17.67 7.13
CA GLU A 525 -8.97 -17.81 8.58
C GLU A 525 -9.48 -16.54 9.25
N LYS A 526 -10.59 -16.65 9.99
CA LYS A 526 -11.05 -15.54 10.81
C LYS A 526 -9.99 -15.30 11.88
N SER A 527 -9.38 -14.13 11.87
CA SER A 527 -8.57 -13.71 13.01
C SER A 527 -9.48 -13.69 14.23
N ASN A 528 -9.36 -14.69 15.10
CA ASN A 528 -10.05 -14.73 16.40
C ASN A 528 -9.40 -13.77 17.40
N THR A 529 -8.31 -13.11 17.00
CA THR A 529 -7.65 -12.11 17.83
C THR A 529 -8.49 -10.84 17.81
N ASP A 530 -8.91 -10.40 18.99
CA ASP A 530 -9.36 -9.03 19.17
C ASP A 530 -8.17 -8.10 18.95
N VAL A 531 -7.95 -7.74 17.69
CA VAL A 531 -6.86 -6.89 17.21
C VAL A 531 -6.91 -5.52 17.90
N GLY A 532 -8.12 -5.05 18.21
CA GLY A 532 -8.33 -3.79 18.92
C GLY A 532 -7.74 -3.84 20.33
N SER A 533 -8.10 -4.83 21.14
CA SER A 533 -7.46 -4.97 22.47
C SER A 533 -5.98 -5.29 22.36
N PHE A 534 -5.55 -6.02 21.34
CA PHE A 534 -4.12 -6.31 21.13
C PHE A 534 -3.28 -5.04 20.97
N TYR A 535 -3.68 -4.11 20.09
CA TYR A 535 -2.95 -2.85 19.93
C TYR A 535 -3.16 -1.89 21.10
N ALA A 536 -4.35 -1.89 21.74
CA ALA A 536 -4.60 -1.05 22.91
C ALA A 536 -3.59 -1.29 24.04
N ASN A 537 -3.24 -2.55 24.29
CA ASN A 537 -2.25 -2.90 25.31
C ASN A 537 -0.85 -2.34 24.96
N TYR A 538 -0.45 -2.37 23.68
CA TYR A 538 0.84 -1.80 23.27
C TYR A 538 0.86 -0.28 23.37
N VAL A 539 -0.21 0.39 22.94
CA VAL A 539 -0.31 1.85 23.00
C VAL A 539 -0.28 2.35 24.44
N ARG A 540 -0.99 1.69 25.37
CA ARG A 540 -0.94 2.04 26.80
C ARG A 540 0.47 1.92 27.38
N VAL A 541 1.21 0.87 27.03
CA VAL A 541 2.60 0.73 27.48
C VAL A 541 3.48 1.79 26.82
N ALA A 542 3.27 2.10 25.53
CA ALA A 542 3.99 3.15 24.83
C ALA A 542 3.85 4.51 25.55
N GLU A 543 2.64 4.88 25.95
CA GLU A 543 2.36 6.10 26.73
C GLU A 543 3.20 6.11 28.02
N GLN A 544 3.18 5.00 28.78
CA GLN A 544 3.95 4.87 30.01
C GLN A 544 5.47 4.93 29.78
N MET A 545 5.96 4.26 28.74
CA MET A 545 7.37 4.32 28.35
C MET A 545 7.81 5.74 27.99
N ASN A 546 6.93 6.50 27.32
CA ASN A 546 7.20 7.88 26.94
C ASN A 546 7.13 8.85 28.12
N GLU A 547 6.48 8.49 29.23
CA GLU A 547 6.49 9.24 30.49
C GLU A 547 7.76 9.02 31.31
N VAL A 548 8.48 7.90 31.11
CA VAL A 548 9.75 7.64 31.81
C VAL A 548 10.79 8.68 31.40
N ASP A 549 11.39 9.34 32.39
CA ASP A 549 12.54 10.20 32.22
C ASP A 549 13.79 9.33 32.11
N VAL A 550 14.52 9.46 31.00
CA VAL A 550 15.68 8.64 30.70
C VAL A 550 16.83 9.53 30.26
N ASP A 551 18.02 9.26 30.80
CA ASP A 551 19.25 9.90 30.36
C ASP A 551 19.80 9.16 29.13
N GLY A 552 19.89 9.83 27.98
CA GLY A 552 20.40 9.24 26.75
C GLY A 552 19.40 8.29 26.07
N MET A 553 19.87 7.13 25.59
CA MET A 553 19.06 6.09 24.95
C MET A 553 19.34 4.73 25.61
N PRO A 554 18.73 4.46 26.77
CA PRO A 554 18.99 3.21 27.50
C PRO A 554 18.58 1.98 26.68
N VAL A 555 19.30 0.87 26.89
CA VAL A 555 19.00 -0.38 26.19
C VAL A 555 17.80 -1.08 26.85
N ILE A 556 16.84 -1.49 26.01
CA ILE A 556 15.64 -2.21 26.44
C ILE A 556 15.61 -3.64 25.88
N LEU A 557 15.27 -4.60 26.73
CA LEU A 557 15.02 -5.99 26.34
C LEU A 557 13.52 -6.24 26.27
N GLY A 558 13.01 -6.56 25.08
CA GLY A 558 11.67 -7.12 24.92
C GLY A 558 11.64 -8.58 25.36
N GLY A 559 10.50 -9.00 25.91
CA GLY A 559 10.26 -10.32 26.49
C GLY A 559 10.48 -11.52 25.55
N PRO A 560 10.10 -12.73 25.98
CA PRO A 560 10.48 -13.96 25.28
C PRO A 560 9.86 -14.12 23.89
N ASP A 561 8.86 -13.31 23.52
CA ASP A 561 8.24 -13.37 22.21
C ASP A 561 8.86 -12.39 21.20
N GLU A 562 8.99 -12.84 19.95
CA GLU A 562 9.61 -12.05 18.87
C GLU A 562 8.82 -10.78 18.53
N THR A 563 7.53 -10.73 18.86
CA THR A 563 6.63 -9.62 18.53
C THR A 563 6.91 -8.41 19.41
N THR A 564 7.07 -8.63 20.72
CA THR A 564 7.36 -7.59 21.71
C THR A 564 8.64 -6.81 21.34
N ASN A 565 9.70 -7.49 20.92
CA ASN A 565 10.91 -6.81 20.45
C ASN A 565 10.72 -6.07 19.12
N SER A 566 9.94 -6.64 18.21
CA SER A 566 9.74 -6.06 16.88
C SER A 566 8.81 -4.84 16.90
N VAL A 567 7.93 -4.72 17.89
CA VAL A 567 7.02 -3.58 18.00
C VAL A 567 7.61 -2.43 18.80
N LEU A 568 8.60 -2.65 19.68
CA LEU A 568 9.20 -1.63 20.54
C LEU A 568 9.57 -0.32 19.80
N PRO A 569 10.26 -0.37 18.63
CA PRO A 569 10.53 0.85 17.85
C PRO A 569 9.33 1.60 17.30
N SER A 570 8.15 0.95 17.27
CA SER A 570 6.88 1.57 16.89
C SER A 570 6.17 2.23 18.08
N LEU A 571 6.66 2.03 19.31
CA LEU A 571 6.07 2.55 20.54
C LEU A 571 6.81 3.79 21.05
N THR A 572 8.13 3.86 20.82
CA THR A 572 8.97 4.91 21.39
C THR A 572 10.32 5.01 20.68
N ILE A 573 10.87 6.23 20.65
CA ILE A 573 12.25 6.51 20.20
C ILE A 573 13.22 6.73 21.37
N LYS A 574 12.74 6.68 22.63
CA LYS A 574 13.56 6.93 23.83
C LYS A 574 14.49 5.77 24.19
N PHE A 575 14.16 4.56 23.76
CA PHE A 575 14.87 3.34 24.14
C PHE A 575 15.50 2.67 22.93
N GLN A 576 16.67 2.08 23.12
CA GLN A 576 17.34 1.27 22.11
C GLN A 576 17.02 -0.22 22.35
N PRO A 577 16.29 -0.91 21.45
CA PRO A 577 16.06 -2.35 21.64
C PRO A 577 17.38 -3.12 21.52
N LEU A 578 17.62 -4.06 22.45
CA LEU A 578 18.80 -4.95 22.37
C LEU A 578 18.80 -5.74 21.05
N VAL A 579 17.63 -6.24 20.67
CA VAL A 579 17.41 -6.93 19.40
C VAL A 579 16.15 -6.39 18.75
N PHE A 580 16.30 -5.86 17.54
CA PHE A 580 15.20 -5.64 16.62
C PHE A 580 15.16 -6.78 15.59
N ARG A 581 14.04 -7.50 15.53
CA ARG A 581 13.79 -8.72 14.72
C ARG A 581 14.73 -9.89 15.03
N VAL A 582 14.19 -10.89 15.70
CA VAL A 582 14.89 -12.11 16.17
C VAL A 582 15.20 -13.11 15.03
N GLY A 583 14.67 -12.89 13.82
CA GLY A 583 14.71 -13.86 12.73
C GLY A 583 16.09 -14.18 12.11
N THR A 584 17.14 -13.42 12.46
CA THR A 584 18.52 -13.72 12.02
C THR A 584 19.37 -14.14 13.21
N GLU A 585 20.17 -15.21 13.08
CA GLU A 585 21.08 -15.65 14.14
C GLU A 585 22.31 -14.74 14.28
N THR A 586 22.07 -13.52 14.76
CA THR A 586 23.14 -12.61 15.17
C THR A 586 23.61 -12.95 16.58
N GLU A 587 24.81 -12.49 16.94
CA GLU A 587 25.31 -12.56 18.33
C GLU A 587 24.29 -11.98 19.32
N LYS A 588 23.75 -10.79 19.02
CA LYS A 588 22.68 -10.16 19.81
C LYS A 588 21.41 -11.01 19.91
N THR A 589 21.04 -11.74 18.85
CA THR A 589 19.90 -12.67 18.90
C THR A 589 20.18 -13.84 19.84
N ARG A 590 21.41 -14.37 19.86
CA ARG A 590 21.80 -15.45 20.79
C ARG A 590 21.83 -14.94 22.24
N GLU A 591 22.36 -13.74 22.46
CA GLU A 591 22.34 -13.08 23.78
C GLU A 591 20.91 -12.87 24.26
N TRP A 592 20.02 -12.35 23.41
CA TRP A 592 18.61 -12.22 23.75
C TRP A 592 17.99 -13.56 24.12
N ARG A 593 18.19 -14.62 23.30
CA ARG A 593 17.68 -15.97 23.59
C ARG A 593 18.19 -16.48 24.94
N PHE A 594 19.47 -16.26 25.23
CA PHE A 594 20.08 -16.60 26.51
C PHE A 594 19.42 -15.83 27.68
N LEU A 595 19.21 -14.53 27.53
CA LEU A 595 18.59 -13.69 28.55
C LEU A 595 17.14 -14.10 28.86
N VAL A 596 16.37 -14.51 27.84
CA VAL A 596 14.95 -14.87 28.02
C VAL A 596 14.68 -16.35 28.24
N ALA A 597 15.70 -17.23 28.13
CA ALA A 597 15.55 -18.65 28.37
C ALA A 597 15.25 -18.97 29.83
N ASP A 598 14.32 -19.90 30.08
CA ASP A 598 13.88 -20.27 31.42
C ASP A 598 15.01 -20.93 32.23
N GLU A 599 15.94 -21.61 31.56
CA GLU A 599 17.04 -22.33 32.20
C GLU A 599 18.20 -21.42 32.64
N THR A 600 18.23 -20.15 32.23
CA THR A 600 19.32 -19.23 32.57
C THR A 600 19.27 -18.85 34.05
N PRO A 601 20.33 -19.13 34.85
CA PRO A 601 20.38 -18.77 36.26
C PRO A 601 20.29 -17.25 36.49
N ALA A 602 19.73 -16.83 37.63
CA ALA A 602 19.54 -15.41 37.97
C ALA A 602 20.85 -14.61 37.88
N ASP A 603 21.95 -15.12 38.45
CA ASP A 603 23.24 -14.45 38.46
C ASP A 603 23.81 -14.28 37.04
N ALA A 604 23.76 -15.34 36.23
CA ALA A 604 24.23 -15.31 34.86
C ALA A 604 23.38 -14.37 33.99
N ARG A 605 22.06 -14.32 34.23
CA ARG A 605 21.16 -13.38 33.57
C ARG A 605 21.47 -11.95 33.98
N PHE A 606 21.63 -11.67 35.27
CA PHE A 606 21.94 -10.33 35.78
C PHE A 606 23.27 -9.81 35.23
N GLU A 607 24.30 -10.66 35.19
CA GLU A 607 25.58 -10.32 34.58
C GLU A 607 25.43 -10.02 33.08
N ALA A 608 24.72 -10.87 32.34
CA ALA A 608 24.50 -10.64 30.91
C ALA A 608 23.66 -9.38 30.63
N LEU A 609 22.70 -9.04 31.50
CA LEU A 609 21.99 -7.75 31.43
C LEU A 609 22.98 -6.60 31.59
N ARG A 610 23.86 -6.67 32.61
CA ARG A 610 24.88 -5.66 32.91
C ARG A 610 25.89 -5.46 31.78
N GLU A 611 26.42 -6.57 31.25
CA GLU A 611 27.36 -6.56 30.11
C GLU A 611 26.73 -5.89 28.87
N ASN A 612 25.43 -6.09 28.68
CA ASN A 612 24.66 -5.50 27.59
C ASN A 612 24.05 -4.13 27.92
N ARG A 613 24.30 -3.60 29.12
CA ARG A 613 23.77 -2.32 29.61
C ARG A 613 22.24 -2.24 29.51
N VAL A 614 21.55 -3.33 29.79
CA VAL A 614 20.08 -3.40 29.70
C VAL A 614 19.43 -2.75 30.92
N GLU A 615 19.08 -1.49 30.79
CA GLU A 615 18.48 -0.71 31.88
C GLU A 615 16.97 -0.93 32.00
N PHE A 616 16.30 -1.45 30.96
CA PHE A 616 14.86 -1.68 30.97
C PHE A 616 14.45 -3.05 30.42
N LEU A 617 13.41 -3.64 31.00
CA LEU A 617 12.79 -4.88 30.54
C LEU A 617 11.32 -4.64 30.21
N PHE A 618 10.93 -4.89 28.96
CA PHE A 618 9.54 -4.85 28.51
C PHE A 618 9.03 -6.27 28.27
N LEU A 619 8.29 -6.81 29.23
CA LEU A 619 7.95 -8.23 29.26
C LEU A 619 6.45 -8.45 29.05
N LYS A 620 6.10 -9.47 28.26
CA LYS A 620 4.73 -9.98 28.18
C LYS A 620 4.42 -10.86 29.40
N GLY A 621 3.41 -10.49 30.16
CA GLY A 621 3.03 -11.15 31.40
C GLY A 621 4.06 -10.95 32.51
N LYS A 622 4.19 -11.97 33.37
CA LYS A 622 5.21 -12.05 34.43
C LYS A 622 5.92 -13.40 34.30
N PRO A 623 6.88 -13.54 33.37
CA PRO A 623 7.58 -14.81 33.17
C PRO A 623 8.32 -15.22 34.45
N ASP A 624 8.38 -16.51 34.78
CA ASP A 624 8.88 -16.99 36.09
C ASP A 624 10.30 -16.50 36.37
N TRP A 625 11.13 -16.37 35.33
CA TRP A 625 12.49 -15.90 35.47
C TRP A 625 12.62 -14.46 36.00
N ILE A 626 11.63 -13.57 35.76
CA ILE A 626 11.67 -12.22 36.32
C ILE A 626 11.37 -12.24 37.82
N VAL A 627 10.52 -13.17 38.27
CA VAL A 627 10.22 -13.36 39.69
C VAL A 627 11.50 -13.76 40.42
N VAL A 628 12.20 -14.76 39.90
CA VAL A 628 13.48 -15.24 40.47
C VAL A 628 14.54 -14.14 40.47
N LEU A 629 14.62 -13.35 39.40
CA LEU A 629 15.56 -12.23 39.31
C LEU A 629 15.25 -11.13 40.36
N MET A 630 13.97 -10.77 40.54
CA MET A 630 13.54 -9.82 41.57
C MET A 630 13.76 -10.33 43.00
N GLU A 631 13.59 -11.64 43.24
CA GLU A 631 13.84 -12.25 44.55
C GLU A 631 15.34 -12.30 44.88
N THR A 632 16.18 -12.52 43.87
CA THR A 632 17.64 -12.63 44.03
C THR A 632 18.29 -11.24 44.10
N TYR A 633 17.78 -10.26 43.35
CA TYR A 633 18.30 -8.89 43.25
C TYR A 633 17.22 -7.82 43.50
N PRO A 634 16.58 -7.79 44.67
CA PRO A 634 15.41 -6.93 44.93
C PRO A 634 15.73 -5.43 44.87
N GLU A 635 16.96 -5.02 45.20
CA GLU A 635 17.39 -3.61 45.17
C GLU A 635 17.77 -3.14 43.74
N HIS A 636 17.97 -4.07 42.80
CA HIS A 636 18.41 -3.76 41.44
C HIS A 636 17.29 -3.84 40.41
N VAL A 637 16.16 -4.47 40.75
CA VAL A 637 15.04 -4.66 39.81
C VAL A 637 13.81 -3.92 40.32
N ARG A 638 13.57 -2.74 39.77
CA ARG A 638 12.42 -1.91 40.12
C ARG A 638 11.27 -2.14 39.15
N PHE A 639 10.12 -2.48 39.70
CA PHE A 639 8.87 -2.54 38.93
C PHE A 639 8.34 -1.12 38.68
N LEU A 640 8.07 -0.79 37.41
CA LEU A 640 7.55 0.53 37.03
C LEU A 640 6.06 0.49 36.72
N PHE A 641 5.66 -0.43 35.84
CA PHE A 641 4.30 -0.44 35.29
C PHE A 641 3.84 -1.85 34.93
N ARG A 642 2.53 -2.09 35.02
CA ARG A 642 1.87 -3.31 34.53
C ARG A 642 0.50 -2.99 33.95
N ASP A 643 0.27 -3.53 32.76
CA ASP A 643 -1.03 -3.67 32.14
C ASP A 643 -1.47 -5.16 32.19
N GLU A 644 -2.67 -5.47 31.71
CA GLU A 644 -3.19 -6.83 31.60
C GLU A 644 -2.23 -7.78 30.89
N ARG A 645 -1.48 -7.28 29.89
CA ARG A 645 -0.59 -8.10 29.04
C ARG A 645 0.88 -7.86 29.22
N PHE A 646 1.30 -6.69 29.70
CA PHE A 646 2.72 -6.32 29.69
C PHE A 646 3.15 -5.72 31.03
N SER A 647 4.45 -5.85 31.32
CA SER A 647 5.10 -5.26 32.48
C SER A 647 6.38 -4.56 32.05
N LEU A 648 6.67 -3.41 32.66
CA LEU A 648 7.90 -2.66 32.47
C LEU A 648 8.69 -2.65 33.78
N TYR A 649 9.97 -3.04 33.69
CA TYR A 649 10.91 -3.05 34.81
C TYR A 649 12.12 -2.20 34.46
N GLN A 650 12.72 -1.58 35.49
CA GLN A 650 13.98 -0.88 35.42
C GLN A 650 15.05 -1.68 36.17
N ILE A 651 16.25 -1.73 35.59
CA ILE A 651 17.43 -2.39 36.15
C ILE A 651 18.43 -1.31 36.54
N GLU A 652 18.81 -1.29 37.81
CA GLU A 652 19.83 -0.40 38.37
C GLU A 652 21.08 -1.23 38.70
N TYR A 653 22.26 -0.83 38.22
CA TYR A 653 23.51 -1.60 38.35
C TYR A 653 24.43 -1.15 39.48
#